data_AF-A0A1H3PLM6-F1
#
_entry.id   AF-A0A1H3PLM6-F1
#
_cell.length_a   1.000
_cell.length_b   1.000
_cell.length_c   1.000
_cell.angle_alpha   90.00
_cell.angle_beta   90.00
_cell.angle_gamma   90.00
#
_symmetry.space_group_name_H-M   'P 1'
#
loop_
_entity.id
_entity.type
_entity.pdbx_description
1 polymer ?
#
loop_
_entity_poly.entity_id
_entity_poly.type
_entity_poly.pdbx_seq_one_letter_code
_entity_poly.pdbx_strand_id
1 'polypeptide(L)'
;MSVKTGPTDPGGSPLIDSGITPSDGQTALFKELDNTIHDSKTSLARELEGLARASPSIPDVDDALDMTAQLAQATGGEDIAKIARGVQSATQIAQSVASDDLGSAFTDGVQLAGMSDPRIGQFAQAAKSLPQATALLEKFQPSSGLGPTPGFNPNGEMPRFVDDHPLTGSTLADATSPSLNYAPPVARQLLEEAGQAISGQLEDATRLMRLVSPLSGDKRLYISSLSGSAALSDLSSYQLQLLSLNAAIDLKDVISQNLTVMFKLDDGTEHPLNGYVASFGFSRTDGGLAVYSAELVPWLWYLGKRRNSRIFQDVNVIDVAEQIFRDYGSLPDYELRVFKKPPPQNYIVQYNESDLNFVSRLLEQFGLFYYFEHRPDGHKLIICDDSTHAQACPAQTHQPLVHFNDGGHPSEQDELTALSAVRTVQIGSVAMNTYDFKDPIGRRAVEQTTVTQQGAVPTLQDYDGMPAFAYRDIEDGNREAKLRMEAYEWQSKLFMGQSHCRSMVVGHTFKIADHHWFDPSDEQSSDFLLVGAQIDARNNFGQEQGDVFSNTLTLIRRKIPYRPVRHHTKPIMPGPQSASVVGPKGEEIHTDKFGRIKVQFPWDRYGKFDDASSCWIRVSQPWAGRGWGTIAIPRIGQEVIISFLEGDPDRPVCIGRLFNAEQTPPRGLPDSAHTMGFISNSTPGGGGQCRMLIKDAAGQELIDLFSQRDMAVETLRNQDTIVRGPKQTNTVTKGFQTNTVKQYIATKAEAAHVATTAHTYMQLVAETQYFSATAKTAIGLTAETEGLAAQAKKRVYVQSQTEHVLIKGKTAVRLEAGGASLELREDGTVLLNGTIVQIVGSTSIDLNP
;
A
#
# COMPACT_ATOMS: atom_id res chain seq x y z
N MET A 1 -56.41 17.82 11.68
CA MET A 1 -56.39 18.91 12.69
C MET A 1 -55.50 20.04 12.17
N SER A 2 -55.87 21.27 12.51
CA SER A 2 -55.68 22.53 11.80
C SER A 2 -54.26 23.09 11.56
N VAL A 3 -54.07 23.59 10.33
CA VAL A 3 -53.62 24.94 9.87
C VAL A 3 -53.09 25.98 10.89
N LYS A 4 -51.95 26.64 10.58
CA LYS A 4 -51.69 28.13 10.48
C LYS A 4 -50.17 28.43 10.44
N THR A 5 -49.54 28.91 9.33
CA THR A 5 -49.30 30.31 8.83
C THR A 5 -48.31 31.18 9.63
N GLY A 6 -47.22 31.68 8.98
CA GLY A 6 -46.14 32.61 9.48
C GLY A 6 -46.57 34.09 9.60
N PRO A 7 -45.78 35.16 9.29
CA PRO A 7 -44.31 35.45 9.11
C PRO A 7 -43.82 36.57 10.12
N THR A 8 -42.59 37.14 10.20
CA THR A 8 -41.87 38.16 9.38
C THR A 8 -40.53 38.62 10.07
N ASP A 9 -39.57 39.07 9.24
CA ASP A 9 -38.28 39.80 9.41
C ASP A 9 -38.28 41.08 10.34
N PRO A 10 -37.23 41.96 10.46
CA PRO A 10 -35.78 41.93 10.13
C PRO A 10 -34.85 42.56 11.22
N GLY A 11 -33.52 42.56 11.02
CA GLY A 11 -32.61 43.41 11.81
C GLY A 11 -31.12 43.30 11.43
N GLY A 12 -30.52 44.37 10.91
CA GLY A 12 -29.14 44.42 10.43
C GLY A 12 -28.16 45.22 11.30
N SER A 13 -26.86 44.90 11.09
CA SER A 13 -25.61 45.71 11.17
C SER A 13 -25.22 46.39 12.52
N PRO A 14 -23.94 46.75 12.78
CA PRO A 14 -22.77 46.83 11.88
C PRO A 14 -21.45 46.21 12.42
N LEU A 15 -20.50 45.92 11.53
CA LEU A 15 -19.08 45.82 11.88
C LEU A 15 -18.26 46.76 10.99
N ILE A 16 -17.28 47.37 11.65
CA ILE A 16 -16.44 48.47 11.20
C ILE A 16 -15.33 47.95 10.28
N ASP A 17 -15.08 48.78 9.28
CA ASP A 17 -14.06 48.77 8.24
C ASP A 17 -12.64 48.96 8.79
N SER A 18 -11.70 48.15 8.32
CA SER A 18 -10.29 48.53 8.18
C SER A 18 -9.68 47.68 7.06
N GLY A 19 -9.65 48.25 5.86
CA GLY A 19 -9.23 47.58 4.63
C GLY A 19 -7.75 47.19 4.54
N ILE A 20 -7.49 46.29 3.59
CA ILE A 20 -6.44 46.32 2.55
C ILE A 20 -6.88 45.28 1.50
N THR A 21 -7.00 45.71 0.23
CA THR A 21 -7.48 44.95 -0.94
C THR A 21 -6.36 44.17 -1.65
N PRO A 22 -6.70 43.05 -2.33
CA PRO A 22 -6.02 42.63 -3.55
C PRO A 22 -6.97 42.57 -4.76
N SER A 23 -6.41 42.82 -5.95
CA SER A 23 -7.05 43.13 -7.23
C SER A 23 -7.72 41.95 -7.97
N ASP A 24 -8.96 42.18 -8.44
CA ASP A 24 -9.80 41.29 -9.28
C ASP A 24 -9.34 41.10 -10.75
N GLY A 25 -8.09 41.43 -11.10
CA GLY A 25 -7.60 41.38 -12.49
C GLY A 25 -7.00 40.04 -12.94
N GLN A 26 -6.62 39.15 -12.02
CA GLN A 26 -5.86 37.94 -12.37
C GLN A 26 -6.74 36.68 -12.50
N THR A 27 -7.90 36.64 -11.86
CA THR A 27 -8.78 35.44 -11.87
C THR A 27 -9.60 35.32 -13.16
N ALA A 28 -9.81 36.42 -13.90
CA ALA A 28 -10.51 36.41 -15.18
C ALA A 28 -9.64 35.89 -16.34
N LEU A 29 -8.36 36.29 -16.38
CA LEU A 29 -7.40 35.89 -17.43
C LEU A 29 -7.05 34.40 -17.40
N PHE A 30 -6.96 33.79 -16.21
CA PHE A 30 -6.72 32.35 -16.11
C PHE A 30 -7.92 31.50 -16.56
N LYS A 31 -9.14 31.99 -16.37
CA LYS A 31 -10.36 31.30 -16.80
C LYS A 31 -10.57 31.37 -18.32
N GLU A 32 -10.15 32.47 -18.95
CA GLU A 32 -10.23 32.67 -20.40
C GLU A 32 -9.16 31.85 -21.14
N LEU A 33 -7.97 31.72 -20.55
CA LEU A 33 -6.88 30.90 -21.07
C LEU A 33 -7.20 29.39 -21.01
N ASP A 34 -7.80 28.91 -19.92
CA ASP A 34 -8.16 27.49 -19.77
C ASP A 34 -9.27 27.07 -20.77
N ASN A 35 -10.26 27.94 -21.00
CA ASN A 35 -11.31 27.69 -21.98
C ASN A 35 -10.75 27.66 -23.42
N THR A 36 -9.81 28.55 -23.75
CA THR A 36 -9.19 28.61 -25.09
C THR A 36 -8.31 27.38 -25.36
N ILE A 37 -7.61 26.87 -24.34
CA ILE A 37 -6.81 25.64 -24.43
C ILE A 37 -7.71 24.40 -24.54
N HIS A 38 -8.84 24.38 -23.84
CA HIS A 38 -9.81 23.29 -23.91
C HIS A 38 -10.48 23.22 -25.30
N ASP A 39 -10.91 24.35 -25.85
CA ASP A 39 -11.55 24.40 -27.17
C ASP A 39 -10.56 24.05 -28.31
N SER A 40 -9.31 24.49 -28.21
CA SER A 40 -8.26 24.15 -29.19
C SER A 40 -7.91 22.67 -29.19
N LYS A 41 -7.82 22.02 -28.02
CA LYS A 41 -7.60 20.57 -27.91
C LYS A 41 -8.77 19.76 -28.47
N THR A 42 -9.99 20.24 -28.27
CA THR A 42 -11.20 19.55 -28.72
C THR A 42 -11.41 19.68 -30.24
N SER A 43 -10.97 20.79 -30.84
CA SER A 43 -10.92 21.00 -32.29
C SER A 43 -9.87 20.11 -32.97
N LEU A 44 -8.66 20.07 -32.41
CA LEU A 44 -7.55 19.26 -32.94
C LEU A 44 -7.85 17.76 -32.88
N ALA A 45 -8.51 17.30 -31.81
CA ALA A 45 -8.94 15.91 -31.66
C ALA A 45 -10.01 15.50 -32.70
N ARG A 46 -10.94 16.40 -33.07
CA ARG A 46 -11.93 16.14 -34.12
C ARG A 46 -11.33 16.12 -35.52
N GLU A 47 -10.35 16.96 -35.81
CA GLU A 47 -9.64 16.95 -37.09
C GLU A 47 -8.75 15.70 -37.22
N LEU A 48 -8.10 15.27 -36.14
CA LEU A 48 -7.31 14.02 -36.10
C LEU A 48 -8.20 12.77 -36.23
N GLU A 49 -9.41 12.75 -35.64
CA GLU A 49 -10.39 11.69 -35.86
C GLU A 49 -10.97 11.70 -37.29
N GLY A 50 -11.08 12.87 -37.92
CA GLY A 50 -11.48 13.02 -39.33
C GLY A 50 -10.42 12.48 -40.30
N LEU A 51 -9.14 12.77 -40.03
CA LEU A 51 -7.99 12.31 -40.82
C LEU A 51 -7.75 10.80 -40.67
N ALA A 52 -7.92 10.23 -39.47
CA ALA A 52 -7.78 8.79 -39.23
C ALA A 52 -8.87 7.93 -39.91
N ARG A 53 -10.00 8.54 -40.31
CA ARG A 53 -11.11 7.85 -41.00
C ARG A 53 -11.00 7.89 -42.54
N ALA A 54 -10.05 8.66 -43.09
CA ALA A 54 -9.85 8.81 -44.53
C ALA A 54 -8.72 7.92 -45.06
N SER A 55 -8.95 6.61 -45.04
CA SER A 55 -8.30 5.55 -45.83
C SER A 55 -6.86 5.07 -45.47
N PRO A 56 -6.56 3.75 -45.59
CA PRO A 56 -5.35 3.10 -45.10
C PRO A 56 -4.35 2.80 -46.24
N SER A 57 -3.25 3.54 -46.32
CA SER A 57 -1.97 3.15 -46.95
C SER A 57 -1.05 4.37 -47.00
N ILE A 58 0.17 4.22 -46.50
CA ILE A 58 1.20 5.28 -46.43
C ILE A 58 1.62 5.71 -47.85
N PRO A 59 1.52 7.00 -48.24
CA PRO A 59 2.18 7.53 -49.43
C PRO A 59 3.52 8.20 -49.13
N ASP A 60 4.31 8.36 -50.18
CA ASP A 60 5.71 8.81 -50.24
C ASP A 60 5.96 10.23 -49.68
N VAL A 61 7.18 10.49 -49.20
CA VAL A 61 7.58 11.73 -48.49
C VAL A 61 7.43 13.00 -49.35
N ASP A 62 7.51 12.87 -50.67
CA ASP A 62 7.39 13.98 -51.60
C ASP A 62 5.94 14.50 -51.76
N ASP A 63 4.93 13.64 -51.58
CA ASP A 63 3.52 14.05 -51.66
C ASP A 63 3.07 14.85 -50.42
N ALA A 64 3.69 14.60 -49.27
CA ALA A 64 3.44 15.35 -48.03
C ALA A 64 3.94 16.80 -48.12
N LEU A 65 5.06 17.04 -48.82
CA LEU A 65 5.62 18.37 -49.04
C LEU A 65 4.74 19.22 -49.97
N ASP A 66 4.18 18.62 -51.01
CA ASP A 66 3.34 19.31 -51.99
C ASP A 66 1.95 19.68 -51.42
N MET A 67 1.36 18.82 -50.57
CA MET A 67 0.14 19.15 -49.82
C MET A 67 0.37 20.33 -48.86
N THR A 68 1.55 20.40 -48.23
CA THR A 68 1.89 21.47 -47.29
C THR A 68 2.11 22.81 -48.01
N ALA A 69 2.67 22.79 -49.22
CA ALA A 69 2.84 23.97 -50.07
C ALA A 69 1.49 24.51 -50.62
N GLN A 70 0.55 23.63 -50.97
CA GLN A 70 -0.79 24.03 -51.41
C GLN A 70 -1.64 24.62 -50.26
N LEU A 71 -1.50 24.09 -49.04
CA LEU A 71 -2.12 24.66 -47.84
C LEU A 71 -1.55 26.03 -47.47
N ALA A 72 -0.24 26.25 -47.69
CA ALA A 72 0.41 27.54 -47.42
C ALA A 72 -0.05 28.69 -48.34
N GLN A 73 -0.54 28.40 -49.55
CA GLN A 73 -1.10 29.43 -50.45
C GLN A 73 -2.56 29.79 -50.15
N ALA A 74 -3.31 28.94 -49.43
CA ALA A 74 -4.74 29.11 -49.22
C ALA A 74 -5.13 29.93 -47.96
N THR A 75 -4.23 30.08 -46.99
CA THR A 75 -4.52 30.75 -45.72
C THR A 75 -3.33 31.59 -45.26
N GLY A 76 -3.31 32.88 -45.62
CA GLY A 76 -2.25 33.80 -45.21
C GLY A 76 -2.21 34.00 -43.70
N GLY A 77 -1.12 33.57 -43.04
CA GLY A 77 -0.88 33.79 -41.61
C GLY A 77 0.54 33.40 -41.16
N GLU A 78 1.17 34.24 -40.35
CA GLU A 78 2.60 34.20 -39.94
C GLU A 78 3.02 32.96 -39.11
N ASP A 79 2.10 32.18 -38.55
CA ASP A 79 2.45 31.04 -37.67
C ASP A 79 2.76 29.74 -38.42
N ILE A 80 2.40 29.62 -39.70
CA ILE A 80 2.61 28.39 -40.50
C ILE A 80 4.07 28.24 -40.94
N ALA A 81 4.81 29.34 -41.10
CA ALA A 81 6.25 29.30 -41.40
C ALA A 81 7.09 28.72 -40.24
N LYS A 82 6.59 28.76 -38.99
CA LYS A 82 7.23 28.08 -37.85
C LYS A 82 6.95 26.58 -37.86
N ILE A 83 5.74 26.19 -38.23
CA ILE A 83 5.33 24.78 -38.33
C ILE A 83 6.06 24.09 -39.50
N ALA A 84 6.15 24.73 -40.66
CA ALA A 84 6.91 24.22 -41.81
C ALA A 84 8.40 24.04 -41.50
N ARG A 85 9.01 24.97 -40.75
CA ARG A 85 10.41 24.84 -40.29
C ARG A 85 10.58 23.73 -39.27
N GLY A 86 9.64 23.54 -38.34
CA GLY A 86 9.68 22.45 -37.37
C GLY A 86 9.61 21.06 -38.01
N VAL A 87 8.77 20.89 -39.04
CA VAL A 87 8.67 19.64 -39.80
C VAL A 87 9.94 19.37 -40.62
N GLN A 88 10.51 20.40 -41.25
CA GLN A 88 11.76 20.28 -42.02
C GLN A 88 12.95 19.90 -41.12
N SER A 89 13.03 20.47 -39.92
CA SER A 89 14.08 20.14 -38.94
C SER A 89 13.91 18.77 -38.30
N ALA A 90 12.66 18.33 -38.02
CA ALA A 90 12.40 16.97 -37.54
C ALA A 90 12.80 15.89 -38.58
N THR A 91 12.67 16.22 -39.87
CA THR A 91 13.07 15.35 -40.98
C THR A 91 14.61 15.27 -41.11
N GLN A 92 15.32 16.38 -40.88
CA GLN A 92 16.79 16.39 -40.87
C GLN A 92 17.38 15.62 -39.68
N ILE A 93 16.76 15.72 -38.49
CA ILE A 93 17.13 14.93 -37.31
C ILE A 93 16.91 13.43 -37.56
N ALA A 94 15.81 13.05 -38.21
CA ALA A 94 15.56 11.67 -38.60
C ALA A 94 16.61 11.16 -39.60
N GLN A 95 17.11 12.01 -40.50
CA GLN A 95 18.17 11.68 -41.47
C GLN A 95 19.57 11.61 -40.83
N SER A 96 19.91 12.47 -39.86
CA SER A 96 21.19 12.41 -39.13
C SER A 96 21.24 11.23 -38.16
N VAL A 97 20.12 10.90 -37.50
CA VAL A 97 20.00 9.67 -36.68
C VAL A 97 20.07 8.41 -37.55
N ALA A 98 19.49 8.44 -38.76
CA ALA A 98 19.60 7.32 -39.71
C ALA A 98 21.01 7.15 -40.31
N SER A 99 21.92 8.11 -40.11
CA SER A 99 23.32 8.06 -40.58
C SER A 99 24.35 7.90 -39.45
N ASP A 100 23.90 7.57 -38.22
CA ASP A 100 24.74 7.33 -37.03
C ASP A 100 25.68 8.50 -36.61
N ASP A 101 25.42 9.72 -37.10
CA ASP A 101 26.16 10.92 -36.69
C ASP A 101 25.46 11.65 -35.53
N LEU A 102 25.67 11.12 -34.32
CA LEU A 102 25.05 11.61 -33.08
C LEU A 102 25.47 13.05 -32.73
N GLY A 103 26.59 13.56 -33.27
CA GLY A 103 27.06 14.92 -33.03
C GLY A 103 26.23 15.98 -33.77
N SER A 104 25.87 15.71 -35.03
CA SER A 104 24.99 16.60 -35.79
C SER A 104 23.54 16.49 -35.32
N ALA A 105 23.05 15.28 -35.00
CA ALA A 105 21.71 15.07 -34.43
C ALA A 105 21.49 15.82 -33.10
N PHE A 106 22.52 15.87 -32.24
CA PHE A 106 22.48 16.64 -31.00
C PHE A 106 22.49 18.16 -31.24
N THR A 107 23.27 18.63 -32.22
CA THR A 107 23.35 20.05 -32.57
C THR A 107 22.02 20.57 -33.14
N ASP A 108 21.36 19.77 -34.00
CA ASP A 108 20.08 20.11 -34.61
C ASP A 108 18.93 20.05 -33.58
N GLY A 109 18.96 19.09 -32.65
CA GLY A 109 18.01 18.99 -31.55
C GLY A 109 18.05 20.17 -30.57
N VAL A 110 19.25 20.69 -30.29
CA VAL A 110 19.44 21.90 -29.44
C VAL A 110 18.93 23.16 -30.13
N GLN A 111 19.06 23.23 -31.46
CA GLN A 111 18.54 24.35 -32.26
C GLN A 111 17.01 24.37 -32.26
N LEU A 112 16.36 23.20 -32.25
CA LEU A 112 14.91 23.04 -32.12
C LEU A 112 14.40 23.49 -30.73
N ALA A 113 15.09 23.10 -29.66
CA ALA A 113 14.72 23.45 -28.28
C ALA A 113 14.86 24.97 -28.00
N GLY A 114 15.81 25.64 -28.65
CA GLY A 114 15.98 27.09 -28.58
C GLY A 114 14.87 27.90 -29.27
N MET A 115 14.07 27.27 -30.14
CA MET A 115 12.92 27.92 -30.79
C MET A 115 11.66 27.93 -29.91
N SER A 116 11.59 27.06 -28.89
CA SER A 116 10.47 26.95 -27.95
C SER A 116 10.65 27.72 -26.64
N ASP A 117 11.89 28.00 -26.21
CA ASP A 117 12.18 28.90 -25.08
C ASP A 117 13.49 29.68 -25.32
N PRO A 118 13.45 31.02 -25.47
CA PRO A 118 14.64 31.85 -25.73
C PRO A 118 15.74 31.73 -24.67
N ARG A 119 15.42 31.29 -23.45
CA ARG A 119 16.37 31.14 -22.33
C ARG A 119 17.21 29.86 -22.45
N ILE A 120 16.71 28.84 -23.16
CA ILE A 120 17.46 27.61 -23.48
C ILE A 120 18.55 27.91 -24.52
N GLY A 121 18.27 28.81 -25.47
CA GLY A 121 19.27 29.31 -26.43
C GLY A 121 20.42 30.09 -25.76
N GLN A 122 20.14 30.81 -24.67
CA GLN A 122 21.17 31.55 -23.91
C GLN A 122 22.09 30.62 -23.11
N PHE A 123 21.57 29.51 -22.56
CA PHE A 123 22.38 28.46 -21.94
C PHE A 123 23.29 27.75 -22.96
N ALA A 124 22.81 27.56 -24.20
CA ALA A 124 23.60 26.96 -25.29
C ALA A 124 24.69 27.90 -25.84
N GLN A 125 24.49 29.22 -25.80
CA GLN A 125 25.54 30.20 -26.14
C GLN A 125 26.64 30.28 -25.06
N ALA A 126 26.29 30.10 -23.78
CA ALA A 126 27.26 30.05 -22.68
C ALA A 126 28.11 28.75 -22.71
N ALA A 127 27.55 27.63 -23.19
CA ALA A 127 28.29 26.39 -23.40
C ALA A 127 29.26 26.44 -24.59
N LYS A 128 29.05 27.36 -25.56
CA LYS A 128 29.94 27.58 -26.72
C LYS A 128 31.16 28.45 -26.42
N SER A 129 31.25 29.10 -25.25
CA SER A 129 32.33 30.04 -24.92
C SER A 129 33.31 29.55 -23.84
N LEU A 130 33.40 28.24 -23.59
CA LEU A 130 34.43 27.65 -22.72
C LEU A 130 35.59 27.11 -23.56
N PRO A 131 36.76 27.78 -23.61
CA PRO A 131 37.92 27.33 -24.40
C PRO A 131 38.75 26.23 -23.71
N GLN A 132 38.13 25.38 -22.88
CA GLN A 132 38.84 24.38 -22.07
C GLN A 132 38.14 23.01 -21.98
N ALA A 133 37.25 22.67 -22.92
CA ALA A 133 36.70 21.32 -23.02
C ALA A 133 37.41 20.43 -24.06
N THR A 134 38.28 21.00 -24.90
CA THR A 134 39.00 20.27 -25.97
C THR A 134 40.41 19.81 -25.57
N ALA A 135 40.95 20.28 -24.44
CA ALA A 135 42.31 19.94 -23.96
C ALA A 135 42.35 18.79 -22.93
N LEU A 136 41.20 18.23 -22.55
CA LEU A 136 41.10 17.05 -21.66
C LEU A 136 40.69 15.76 -22.40
N LEU A 137 40.33 15.86 -23.68
CA LEU A 137 40.03 14.72 -24.56
C LEU A 137 41.25 14.20 -25.32
N GLU A 138 42.39 14.90 -25.32
CA GLU A 138 43.67 14.45 -25.92
C GLU A 138 44.60 13.71 -24.93
N LYS A 139 44.20 13.51 -23.67
CA LYS A 139 44.99 12.73 -22.68
C LYS A 139 44.53 11.30 -22.46
N PHE A 140 43.57 10.81 -23.23
CA PHE A 140 43.17 9.41 -23.21
C PHE A 140 43.02 8.86 -24.64
N GLN A 141 44.13 8.69 -25.33
CA GLN A 141 44.27 7.59 -26.29
C GLN A 141 45.11 6.48 -25.64
N PRO A 142 44.55 5.28 -25.40
CA PRO A 142 45.35 4.08 -25.25
C PRO A 142 45.75 3.58 -26.65
N SER A 143 47.05 3.38 -26.83
CA SER A 143 47.64 2.72 -27.99
C SER A 143 47.28 1.23 -28.04
N SER A 144 47.08 0.75 -29.26
CA SER A 144 46.82 -0.63 -29.65
C SER A 144 47.96 -1.59 -29.31
N GLY A 145 47.61 -2.79 -28.80
CA GLY A 145 48.55 -3.89 -28.56
C GLY A 145 48.02 -5.13 -27.83
N LEU A 146 47.08 -5.85 -28.45
CA LEU A 146 46.86 -7.33 -28.45
C LEU A 146 46.49 -8.12 -27.16
N GLY A 147 45.36 -8.85 -27.21
CA GLY A 147 45.10 -10.11 -26.47
C GLY A 147 43.68 -10.26 -25.88
N PRO A 148 42.96 -11.40 -26.00
CA PRO A 148 41.49 -11.43 -26.08
C PRO A 148 40.71 -11.55 -24.76
N THR A 149 39.44 -11.12 -24.87
CA THR A 149 38.19 -11.33 -24.11
C THR A 149 37.92 -12.79 -23.65
N PRO A 150 36.81 -13.15 -22.94
CA PRO A 150 35.58 -12.41 -22.52
C PRO A 150 35.27 -12.59 -21.01
N GLY A 151 34.32 -11.94 -20.34
CA GLY A 151 33.05 -11.34 -20.71
C GLY A 151 32.00 -11.84 -19.70
N PHE A 152 31.42 -10.93 -18.94
CA PHE A 152 30.33 -11.20 -18.00
C PHE A 152 29.02 -11.33 -18.80
N ASN A 153 28.25 -12.40 -18.60
CA ASN A 153 26.90 -12.53 -19.16
C ASN A 153 25.84 -12.51 -18.03
N PRO A 154 24.91 -11.54 -18.03
CA PRO A 154 23.74 -11.52 -17.18
C PRO A 154 22.54 -12.11 -17.93
N ASN A 155 22.20 -13.38 -17.64
CA ASN A 155 20.84 -13.95 -17.61
C ASN A 155 20.88 -15.49 -17.69
N GLY A 156 20.31 -16.14 -16.67
CA GLY A 156 19.65 -17.45 -16.78
C GLY A 156 20.53 -18.69 -17.01
N GLU A 157 20.77 -19.45 -15.95
CA GLU A 157 20.49 -20.90 -15.82
C GLU A 157 21.33 -21.51 -14.69
N MET A 158 20.69 -22.23 -13.77
CA MET A 158 21.35 -23.14 -12.84
C MET A 158 21.64 -24.47 -13.55
N PRO A 159 22.86 -25.02 -13.44
CA PRO A 159 23.05 -26.46 -13.40
C PRO A 159 23.80 -26.85 -12.11
N ARG A 160 23.18 -27.67 -11.26
CA ARG A 160 23.38 -29.13 -11.15
C ARG A 160 24.78 -29.53 -10.66
N PHE A 161 24.76 -30.14 -9.47
CA PHE A 161 25.75 -31.06 -8.92
C PHE A 161 26.44 -31.91 -9.99
N VAL A 162 27.77 -31.91 -9.99
CA VAL A 162 28.60 -33.09 -10.25
C VAL A 162 29.84 -33.03 -9.38
N ASP A 163 30.12 -34.18 -8.76
CA ASP A 163 31.29 -34.61 -8.01
C ASP A 163 32.62 -34.47 -8.78
N ASP A 164 33.70 -34.88 -8.09
CA ASP A 164 35.10 -35.02 -8.51
C ASP A 164 36.03 -33.84 -8.21
N HIS A 165 36.30 -33.66 -6.92
CA HIS A 165 37.62 -33.17 -6.49
C HIS A 165 38.61 -34.35 -6.50
N PRO A 166 39.74 -34.28 -7.22
CA PRO A 166 40.72 -35.35 -7.23
C PRO A 166 41.53 -35.24 -5.95
N LEU A 167 41.05 -35.86 -4.86
CA LEU A 167 41.81 -36.26 -3.67
C LEU A 167 40.92 -37.03 -2.66
N THR A 168 39.93 -37.78 -3.16
CA THR A 168 39.18 -38.76 -2.36
C THR A 168 39.83 -40.14 -2.48
N GLY A 169 40.63 -40.52 -1.49
CA GLY A 169 41.17 -41.87 -1.41
C GLY A 169 42.61 -41.98 -0.93
N SER A 170 42.94 -41.39 0.23
CA SER A 170 44.09 -41.83 1.01
C SER A 170 43.79 -41.62 2.49
N THR A 171 43.68 -42.71 3.23
CA THR A 171 43.70 -42.73 4.69
C THR A 171 45.03 -42.16 5.17
N LEU A 172 45.03 -40.92 5.67
CA LEU A 172 46.09 -40.40 6.53
C LEU A 172 45.66 -40.62 7.98
N ALA A 173 45.76 -41.88 8.40
CA ALA A 173 46.16 -42.17 9.77
C ALA A 173 47.67 -41.92 9.87
N ASP A 174 48.13 -41.54 11.05
CA ASP A 174 49.52 -41.24 11.44
C ASP A 174 50.08 -39.89 11.00
N ALA A 175 49.57 -38.85 11.65
CA ALA A 175 50.39 -37.73 12.08
C ALA A 175 50.06 -37.33 13.53
N THR A 176 50.01 -38.30 14.45
CA THR A 176 50.39 -38.03 15.84
C THR A 176 51.90 -37.79 15.84
N SER A 177 52.31 -36.55 15.53
CA SER A 177 53.63 -36.11 15.92
C SER A 177 53.59 -35.90 17.44
N PRO A 178 54.35 -36.64 18.25
CA PRO A 178 54.63 -36.14 19.59
C PRO A 178 55.33 -34.80 19.40
N SER A 179 54.87 -33.77 20.09
CA SER A 179 55.60 -32.51 20.19
C SER A 179 57.04 -32.85 20.56
N LEU A 180 57.97 -32.61 19.63
CA LEU A 180 59.39 -32.83 19.85
C LEU A 180 59.88 -31.66 20.72
N ASN A 181 59.53 -31.72 22.00
CA ASN A 181 60.09 -30.87 23.04
C ASN A 181 61.51 -31.34 23.33
N TYR A 182 62.46 -30.92 22.50
CA TYR A 182 63.86 -30.85 22.90
C TYR A 182 64.24 -29.39 23.13
N ALA A 183 63.73 -28.82 24.22
CA ALA A 183 64.38 -27.71 24.88
C ALA A 183 65.40 -28.31 25.86
N PRO A 184 66.68 -27.89 25.87
CA PRO A 184 67.60 -28.20 26.96
C PRO A 184 66.89 -27.96 28.31
N PRO A 185 67.16 -28.72 29.38
CA PRO A 185 66.54 -28.50 30.69
C PRO A 185 66.62 -27.04 31.13
N VAL A 186 67.73 -26.36 30.79
CA VAL A 186 67.96 -24.93 31.01
C VAL A 186 67.09 -24.02 30.14
N ALA A 187 66.79 -24.36 28.89
CA ALA A 187 65.94 -23.54 28.02
C ALA A 187 64.46 -23.66 28.37
N ARG A 188 64.02 -24.83 28.86
CA ARG A 188 62.66 -25.03 29.37
C ARG A 188 62.45 -24.29 30.68
N GLN A 189 63.44 -24.34 31.56
CA GLN A 189 63.47 -23.58 32.81
C GLN A 189 63.57 -22.07 32.54
N LEU A 190 64.35 -21.61 31.54
CA LEU A 190 64.40 -20.19 31.13
C LEU A 190 63.13 -19.72 30.40
N LEU A 191 62.44 -20.58 29.64
CA LEU A 191 61.13 -20.30 29.03
C LEU A 191 60.01 -20.29 30.08
N GLU A 192 60.09 -21.15 31.10
CA GLU A 192 59.19 -21.14 32.26
C GLU A 192 59.48 -19.95 33.18
N GLU A 193 60.75 -19.58 33.41
CA GLU A 193 61.16 -18.40 34.18
C GLU A 193 60.85 -17.09 33.42
N ALA A 194 61.04 -17.05 32.10
CA ALA A 194 60.61 -15.93 31.25
C ALA A 194 59.08 -15.85 31.11
N GLY A 195 58.41 -17.00 31.01
CA GLY A 195 56.95 -17.10 31.04
C GLY A 195 56.38 -16.66 32.39
N GLN A 196 57.03 -16.97 33.51
CA GLN A 196 56.67 -16.49 34.85
C GLN A 196 57.00 -15.00 35.04
N ALA A 197 58.12 -14.51 34.50
CA ALA A 197 58.48 -13.09 34.52
C ALA A 197 57.51 -12.23 33.69
N ILE A 198 57.06 -12.72 32.53
CA ILE A 198 56.04 -12.07 31.68
C ILE A 198 54.64 -12.24 32.29
N SER A 199 54.34 -13.40 32.89
CA SER A 199 53.06 -13.63 33.58
C SER A 199 52.89 -12.72 34.81
N GLY A 200 53.97 -12.36 35.50
CA GLY A 200 53.94 -11.34 36.57
C GLY A 200 53.72 -9.92 36.05
N GLN A 201 54.00 -9.65 34.77
CA GLN A 201 53.75 -8.35 34.13
C GLN A 201 52.32 -8.19 33.60
N LEU A 202 51.59 -9.29 33.37
CA LEU A 202 50.21 -9.32 32.89
C LEU A 202 49.16 -9.33 34.02
N GLU A 203 49.52 -9.02 35.26
CA GLU A 203 48.54 -8.91 36.34
C GLU A 203 47.59 -7.72 36.11
N ASP A 204 46.28 -8.00 36.10
CA ASP A 204 45.20 -7.05 35.81
C ASP A 204 44.42 -6.60 37.05
N ALA A 205 44.62 -7.23 38.21
CA ALA A 205 43.86 -6.97 39.44
C ALA A 205 44.05 -5.55 40.01
N THR A 206 45.20 -4.92 39.75
CA THR A 206 45.50 -3.56 40.20
C THR A 206 45.39 -2.50 39.10
N ARG A 207 45.04 -2.90 37.88
CA ARG A 207 44.98 -2.04 36.69
C ARG A 207 43.66 -1.30 36.56
N LEU A 208 43.63 -0.29 35.70
CA LEU A 208 42.41 0.45 35.36
C LEU A 208 41.30 -0.45 34.82
N MET A 209 41.63 -1.34 33.88
CA MET A 209 40.67 -2.28 33.27
C MET A 209 41.03 -3.72 33.59
N ARG A 210 40.02 -4.53 33.92
CA ARG A 210 40.16 -5.98 34.11
C ARG A 210 39.13 -6.70 33.26
N LEU A 211 39.56 -7.72 32.51
CA LEU A 211 38.64 -8.50 31.67
C LEU A 211 38.14 -9.73 32.44
N VAL A 212 36.82 -9.90 32.48
CA VAL A 212 36.15 -11.12 32.92
C VAL A 212 35.67 -11.86 31.67
N SER A 213 36.21 -13.06 31.46
CA SER A 213 35.91 -13.93 30.32
C SER A 213 35.71 -15.37 30.79
N PRO A 214 35.01 -16.22 30.02
CA PRO A 214 34.90 -17.64 30.34
C PRO A 214 36.22 -18.42 30.14
N LEU A 215 37.22 -17.83 29.47
CA LEU A 215 38.53 -18.44 29.28
C LEU A 215 39.40 -18.30 30.54
N SER A 216 40.13 -19.35 30.87
CA SER A 216 41.04 -19.40 32.02
C SER A 216 42.34 -20.14 31.66
N GLY A 217 43.31 -20.12 32.57
CA GLY A 217 44.61 -20.77 32.36
C GLY A 217 45.42 -20.09 31.26
N ASP A 218 46.00 -20.90 30.36
CA ASP A 218 46.85 -20.46 29.25
C ASP A 218 46.08 -19.68 28.17
N LYS A 219 44.77 -19.96 28.02
CA LYS A 219 43.86 -19.24 27.11
C LYS A 219 43.29 -17.94 27.69
N ARG A 220 43.72 -17.53 28.90
CA ARG A 220 43.22 -16.29 29.52
C ARG A 220 43.51 -15.09 28.63
N LEU A 221 42.53 -14.19 28.55
CA LEU A 221 42.60 -12.92 27.84
C LEU A 221 42.74 -11.77 28.84
N TYR A 222 43.62 -10.83 28.54
CA TYR A 222 43.84 -9.58 29.26
C TYR A 222 43.49 -8.41 28.35
N ILE A 223 42.89 -7.34 28.87
CA ILE A 223 42.51 -6.20 28.04
C ILE A 223 43.61 -5.13 28.03
N SER A 224 44.16 -4.80 26.87
CA SER A 224 45.13 -3.71 26.72
C SER A 224 44.47 -2.36 26.44
N SER A 225 43.44 -2.33 25.60
CA SER A 225 42.73 -1.09 25.29
C SER A 225 41.28 -1.34 24.96
N LEU A 226 40.45 -0.33 25.20
CA LEU A 226 39.06 -0.24 24.82
C LEU A 226 38.82 1.10 24.12
N SER A 227 38.14 1.07 22.97
CA SER A 227 37.62 2.27 22.31
C SER A 227 36.22 1.97 21.80
N GLY A 228 35.25 2.85 22.04
CA GLY A 228 33.89 2.62 21.58
C GLY A 228 32.90 3.67 22.06
N SER A 229 31.64 3.48 21.70
CA SER A 229 30.58 4.43 22.02
C SER A 229 29.29 3.75 22.45
N ALA A 230 28.47 4.51 23.17
CA ALA A 230 27.10 4.20 23.49
C ALA A 230 26.25 5.48 23.43
N ALA A 231 25.00 5.36 23.03
CA ALA A 231 24.05 6.46 23.03
C ALA A 231 22.63 5.96 23.35
N LEU A 232 21.77 6.87 23.78
CA LEU A 232 20.34 6.59 23.95
C LEU A 232 19.75 6.15 22.61
N SER A 233 19.00 5.06 22.65
CA SER A 233 18.34 4.43 21.49
C SER A 233 19.27 4.02 20.36
N ASP A 234 20.56 3.80 20.66
CA ASP A 234 21.54 3.27 19.73
C ASP A 234 22.22 2.02 20.31
N LEU A 235 22.81 1.21 19.45
CA LEU A 235 23.57 0.04 19.87
C LEU A 235 24.97 0.46 20.32
N SER A 236 25.37 0.03 21.52
CA SER A 236 26.75 0.20 21.95
C SER A 236 27.68 -0.74 21.17
N SER A 237 28.87 -0.24 20.81
CA SER A 237 29.94 -1.05 20.20
C SER A 237 31.28 -0.65 20.79
N TYR A 238 32.01 -1.64 21.31
CA TYR A 238 33.32 -1.44 21.92
C TYR A 238 34.36 -2.35 21.28
N GLN A 239 35.37 -1.73 20.70
CA GLN A 239 36.53 -2.38 20.13
C GLN A 239 37.57 -2.60 21.23
N LEU A 240 37.91 -3.86 21.45
CA LEU A 240 38.89 -4.29 22.43
C LEU A 240 40.15 -4.77 21.74
N GLN A 241 41.30 -4.38 22.29
CA GLN A 241 42.55 -5.07 22.04
C GLN A 241 42.88 -5.91 23.27
N LEU A 242 43.08 -7.20 23.03
CA LEU A 242 43.27 -8.21 24.06
C LEU A 242 44.65 -8.86 23.91
N LEU A 243 45.24 -9.29 25.01
CA LEU A 243 46.54 -9.95 25.11
C LEU A 243 46.34 -11.35 25.68
N SER A 244 47.10 -12.33 25.20
CA SER A 244 47.16 -13.67 25.78
C SER A 244 48.57 -14.25 25.65
N LEU A 245 48.90 -15.22 26.51
CA LEU A 245 50.10 -16.04 26.36
C LEU A 245 49.93 -17.14 25.31
N ASN A 246 48.69 -17.43 24.90
CA ASN A 246 48.37 -18.46 23.92
C ASN A 246 47.99 -17.83 22.56
N ALA A 247 48.80 -18.10 21.53
CA ALA A 247 48.58 -17.64 20.15
C ALA A 247 47.65 -18.54 19.33
N ALA A 248 47.16 -19.65 19.91
CA ALA A 248 46.33 -20.67 19.28
C ALA A 248 44.96 -20.79 19.96
N ILE A 249 44.36 -19.66 20.35
CA ILE A 249 42.97 -19.66 20.84
C ILE A 249 42.03 -19.88 19.64
N ASP A 250 41.26 -20.97 19.68
CA ASP A 250 40.24 -21.26 18.69
C ASP A 250 39.16 -20.16 18.71
N LEU A 251 38.98 -19.45 17.59
CA LEU A 251 38.09 -18.28 17.53
C LEU A 251 36.63 -18.62 17.87
N LYS A 252 36.20 -19.84 17.56
CA LYS A 252 34.86 -20.37 17.87
C LYS A 252 34.60 -20.52 19.38
N ASP A 253 35.65 -20.59 20.20
CA ASP A 253 35.51 -20.72 21.65
C ASP A 253 35.11 -19.36 22.28
N VAL A 254 35.33 -18.25 21.56
CA VAL A 254 35.17 -16.87 22.07
C VAL A 254 34.04 -16.11 21.37
N ILE A 255 33.82 -16.36 20.09
CA ILE A 255 32.75 -15.70 19.34
C ILE A 255 31.39 -15.93 20.02
N SER A 256 30.58 -14.87 20.11
CA SER A 256 29.29 -14.84 20.80
C SER A 256 29.32 -15.21 22.29
N GLN A 257 30.49 -15.33 22.92
CA GLN A 257 30.59 -15.38 24.37
C GLN A 257 30.30 -14.02 24.99
N ASN A 258 29.86 -14.04 26.24
CA ASN A 258 29.64 -12.86 27.05
C ASN A 258 30.95 -12.46 27.76
N LEU A 259 31.41 -11.22 27.56
CA LEU A 259 32.59 -10.66 28.21
C LEU A 259 32.22 -9.39 28.99
N THR A 260 32.90 -9.19 30.12
CA THR A 260 32.77 -7.97 30.93
C THR A 260 34.13 -7.31 31.12
N VAL A 261 34.23 -6.02 30.81
CA VAL A 261 35.35 -5.16 31.19
C VAL A 261 34.98 -4.46 32.50
N MET A 262 35.75 -4.67 33.55
CA MET A 262 35.59 -4.01 34.84
C MET A 262 36.53 -2.80 34.89
N PHE A 263 36.00 -1.60 35.10
CA PHE A 263 36.77 -0.38 35.31
C PHE A 263 36.93 -0.11 36.80
N LYS A 264 38.17 0.01 37.27
CA LYS A 264 38.45 0.40 38.66
C LYS A 264 38.15 1.89 38.86
N LEU A 265 37.34 2.22 39.87
CA LEU A 265 37.00 3.59 40.27
C LEU A 265 37.97 4.11 41.36
N ASP A 266 37.90 5.40 41.67
CA ASP A 266 38.76 6.05 42.69
C ASP A 266 38.57 5.50 44.10
N ASP A 267 37.37 5.04 44.43
CA ASP A 267 37.05 4.42 45.72
C ASP A 267 37.45 2.94 45.80
N GLY A 268 38.06 2.40 44.75
CA GLY A 268 38.49 1.02 44.65
C GLY A 268 37.38 0.03 44.26
N THR A 269 36.13 0.49 44.08
CA THR A 269 35.07 -0.33 43.49
C THR A 269 35.25 -0.48 41.99
N GLU A 270 34.50 -1.40 41.37
CA GLU A 270 34.58 -1.64 39.92
C GLU A 270 33.25 -1.36 39.23
N HIS A 271 33.31 -0.69 38.08
CA HIS A 271 32.18 -0.43 37.20
C HIS A 271 32.20 -1.41 36.01
N PRO A 272 31.16 -2.23 35.81
CA PRO A 272 31.12 -3.20 34.72
C PRO A 272 30.70 -2.56 33.39
N LEU A 273 31.33 -3.00 32.31
CA LEU A 273 30.90 -2.80 30.92
C LEU A 273 30.82 -4.17 30.26
N ASN A 274 29.61 -4.56 29.88
CA ASN A 274 29.29 -5.92 29.45
C ASN A 274 28.76 -5.97 28.01
N GLY A 275 29.15 -6.99 27.25
CA GLY A 275 28.61 -7.27 25.93
C GLY A 275 28.94 -8.66 25.41
N TYR A 276 28.33 -9.02 24.28
CA TYR A 276 28.63 -10.24 23.55
C TYR A 276 29.67 -9.97 22.47
N VAL A 277 30.54 -10.93 22.23
CA VAL A 277 31.58 -10.84 21.20
C VAL A 277 30.97 -11.02 19.81
N ALA A 278 30.82 -9.93 19.06
CA ALA A 278 30.35 -9.93 17.67
C ALA A 278 31.43 -10.29 16.65
N SER A 279 32.68 -9.95 16.96
CA SER A 279 33.85 -10.23 16.15
C SER A 279 35.01 -10.58 17.07
N PHE A 280 35.80 -11.59 16.70
CA PHE A 280 37.01 -11.98 17.43
C PHE A 280 38.06 -12.47 16.44
N GLY A 281 39.28 -11.97 16.55
CA GLY A 281 40.35 -12.33 15.62
C GLY A 281 41.73 -12.20 16.24
N PHE A 282 42.64 -13.07 15.81
CA PHE A 282 44.06 -12.90 16.07
C PHE A 282 44.61 -11.77 15.20
N SER A 283 45.33 -10.84 15.81
CA SER A 283 45.92 -9.68 15.10
C SER A 283 47.40 -9.87 14.82
N ARG A 284 48.21 -10.09 15.86
CA ARG A 284 49.68 -10.21 15.76
C ARG A 284 50.28 -10.85 17.00
N THR A 285 51.56 -11.19 16.94
CA THR A 285 52.38 -11.49 18.12
C THR A 285 53.33 -10.34 18.44
N ASP A 286 53.52 -10.02 19.72
CA ASP A 286 54.41 -8.96 20.20
C ASP A 286 55.15 -9.41 21.47
N GLY A 287 56.48 -9.51 21.42
CA GLY A 287 57.31 -9.79 22.61
C GLY A 287 57.00 -11.07 23.39
N GLY A 288 56.38 -12.09 22.77
CA GLY A 288 55.93 -13.31 23.46
C GLY A 288 54.45 -13.32 23.86
N LEU A 289 53.71 -12.24 23.57
CA LEU A 289 52.27 -12.13 23.73
C LEU A 289 51.56 -12.24 22.38
N ALA A 290 50.41 -12.89 22.37
CA ALA A 290 49.46 -12.87 21.27
C ALA A 290 48.46 -11.74 21.47
N VAL A 291 48.29 -10.92 20.44
CA VAL A 291 47.33 -9.81 20.42
C VAL A 291 46.10 -10.25 19.63
N TYR A 292 44.93 -10.14 20.26
CA TYR A 292 43.62 -10.38 19.66
C TYR A 292 42.81 -9.08 19.61
N SER A 293 41.88 -9.00 18.66
CA SER A 293 40.88 -7.93 18.57
C SER A 293 39.50 -8.53 18.82
N ALA A 294 38.68 -7.84 19.61
CA ALA A 294 37.28 -8.23 19.84
C ALA A 294 36.35 -7.04 19.69
N GLU A 295 35.14 -7.25 19.19
CA GLU A 295 34.05 -6.27 19.23
C GLU A 295 32.98 -6.73 20.21
N LEU A 296 32.68 -5.93 21.23
CA LEU A 296 31.56 -6.15 22.13
C LEU A 296 30.34 -5.36 21.71
N VAL A 297 29.19 -6.05 21.65
CA VAL A 297 27.88 -5.47 21.31
C VAL A 297 26.80 -5.97 22.28
N PRO A 298 25.69 -5.24 22.45
CA PRO A 298 24.57 -5.72 23.25
C PRO A 298 23.82 -6.88 22.58
N TRP A 299 23.03 -7.64 23.33
CA TRP A 299 22.20 -8.72 22.77
C TRP A 299 21.22 -8.22 21.70
N LEU A 300 20.78 -6.97 21.81
CA LEU A 300 19.86 -6.35 20.85
C LEU A 300 20.44 -6.32 19.42
N TRP A 301 21.77 -6.31 19.28
CA TRP A 301 22.46 -6.35 17.98
C TRP A 301 22.13 -7.61 17.17
N TYR A 302 21.88 -8.75 17.84
CA TYR A 302 21.55 -10.01 17.15
C TYR A 302 20.24 -9.93 16.37
N LEU A 303 19.32 -9.03 16.75
CA LEU A 303 18.09 -8.79 16.01
C LEU A 303 18.35 -8.23 14.59
N GLY A 304 19.53 -7.66 14.35
CA GLY A 304 19.96 -7.22 13.03
C GLY A 304 20.30 -8.36 12.08
N LYS A 305 20.47 -9.60 12.60
CA LYS A 305 20.89 -10.77 11.81
C LYS A 305 19.73 -11.59 11.25
N ARG A 306 18.51 -11.38 11.76
CA ARG A 306 17.30 -12.02 11.26
C ARG A 306 16.44 -11.01 10.52
N ARG A 307 15.99 -11.40 9.32
CA ARG A 307 14.99 -10.67 8.53
C ARG A 307 13.71 -11.49 8.43
N ASN A 308 12.56 -10.85 8.52
CA ASN A 308 11.28 -11.55 8.57
C ASN A 308 10.14 -10.72 7.94
N SER A 309 9.03 -11.41 7.65
CA SER A 309 7.75 -10.80 7.29
C SER A 309 6.65 -11.39 8.15
N ARG A 310 5.90 -10.54 8.85
CA ARG A 310 4.92 -10.94 9.86
C ARG A 310 3.88 -9.86 10.12
N ILE A 311 2.67 -10.32 10.43
CA ILE A 311 1.55 -9.46 10.85
C ILE A 311 1.33 -9.59 12.36
N PHE A 312 1.03 -8.45 12.99
CA PHE A 312 0.58 -8.32 14.38
C PHE A 312 -0.73 -7.54 14.41
N GLN A 313 -1.71 -8.03 15.18
CA GLN A 313 -3.07 -7.48 15.21
C GLN A 313 -3.55 -7.28 16.63
N ASP A 314 -4.24 -6.16 16.85
CA ASP A 314 -4.85 -5.79 18.13
C ASP A 314 -3.91 -5.88 19.34
N VAL A 315 -2.63 -5.57 19.13
CA VAL A 315 -1.56 -5.62 20.15
C VAL A 315 -0.88 -4.27 20.28
N ASN A 316 -0.32 -4.00 21.47
CA ASN A 316 0.49 -2.80 21.68
C ASN A 316 1.95 -3.04 21.24
N VAL A 317 2.69 -1.97 20.99
CA VAL A 317 4.06 -2.03 20.46
C VAL A 317 5.06 -2.71 21.41
N ILE A 318 4.87 -2.57 22.73
CA ILE A 318 5.73 -3.24 23.71
C ILE A 318 5.51 -4.76 23.60
N ASP A 319 4.26 -5.23 23.56
CA ASP A 319 3.96 -6.66 23.41
C ASP A 319 4.55 -7.22 22.10
N VAL A 320 4.56 -6.43 21.03
CA VAL A 320 5.20 -6.79 19.75
C VAL A 320 6.71 -6.98 19.94
N ALA A 321 7.39 -6.03 20.58
CA ALA A 321 8.82 -6.11 20.86
C ALA A 321 9.15 -7.32 21.76
N GLU A 322 8.40 -7.53 22.85
CA GLU A 322 8.56 -8.69 23.73
C GLU A 322 8.35 -10.01 23.00
N GLN A 323 7.38 -10.07 22.09
CA GLN A 323 7.15 -11.28 21.31
C GLN A 323 8.33 -11.59 20.39
N ILE A 324 8.97 -10.56 19.82
CA ILE A 324 10.18 -10.73 19.03
C ILE A 324 11.35 -11.16 19.92
N PHE A 325 11.51 -10.57 21.09
CA PHE A 325 12.57 -10.94 22.03
C PHE A 325 12.51 -12.42 22.39
N ARG A 326 11.31 -12.96 22.64
CA ARG A 326 11.12 -14.40 22.95
C ARG A 326 11.68 -15.35 21.87
N ASP A 327 11.74 -14.93 20.61
CA ASP A 327 12.30 -15.74 19.53
C ASP A 327 13.82 -15.96 19.68
N TYR A 328 14.51 -15.19 20.53
CA TYR A 328 15.97 -15.25 20.77
C TYR A 328 16.34 -16.06 22.03
N GLY A 329 15.40 -16.81 22.60
CA GLY A 329 15.65 -17.72 23.71
C GLY A 329 16.08 -17.00 24.99
N SER A 330 17.24 -17.37 25.54
CA SER A 330 17.77 -16.82 26.78
C SER A 330 18.66 -15.58 26.61
N LEU A 331 18.89 -15.10 25.38
CA LEU A 331 19.70 -13.91 25.12
C LEU A 331 19.09 -12.61 25.66
N PRO A 332 17.78 -12.35 25.49
CA PRO A 332 17.19 -11.10 25.93
C PRO A 332 17.12 -11.00 27.46
N ASP A 333 17.67 -9.91 27.99
CA ASP A 333 17.43 -9.41 29.33
C ASP A 333 17.00 -7.94 29.21
N TYR A 334 15.79 -7.62 29.66
CA TYR A 334 15.19 -6.31 29.50
C TYR A 334 14.26 -5.92 30.66
N GLU A 335 14.03 -4.63 30.83
CA GLU A 335 13.10 -4.07 31.81
C GLU A 335 12.36 -2.86 31.23
N LEU A 336 11.06 -2.80 31.54
CA LEU A 336 10.19 -1.72 31.10
C LEU A 336 10.01 -0.72 32.23
N ARG A 337 10.50 0.51 32.03
CA ARG A 337 10.31 1.66 32.94
C ARG A 337 9.45 2.72 32.24
N VAL A 338 8.22 2.32 31.92
CA VAL A 338 7.27 3.10 31.13
C VAL A 338 6.11 3.55 32.02
N PHE A 339 5.81 4.85 32.06
CA PHE A 339 4.70 5.40 32.84
C PHE A 339 3.34 5.13 32.19
N LYS A 340 3.25 5.29 30.85
CA LYS A 340 2.01 5.06 30.11
C LYS A 340 2.25 4.13 28.93
N LYS A 341 1.68 2.92 29.01
CA LYS A 341 1.76 1.96 27.89
C LYS A 341 1.11 2.55 26.62
N PRO A 342 1.73 2.38 25.44
CA PRO A 342 1.13 2.76 24.17
C PRO A 342 -0.21 2.05 23.92
N PRO A 343 -1.18 2.70 23.24
CA PRO A 343 -2.44 2.07 22.90
C PRO A 343 -2.22 0.91 21.89
N PRO A 344 -3.07 -0.13 21.94
CA PRO A 344 -3.03 -1.22 20.97
C PRO A 344 -3.29 -0.70 19.56
N GLN A 345 -2.61 -1.31 18.59
CA GLN A 345 -2.74 -1.00 17.18
C GLN A 345 -3.51 -2.12 16.48
N ASN A 346 -4.43 -1.74 15.57
CA ASN A 346 -5.25 -2.72 14.86
C ASN A 346 -4.42 -3.62 13.94
N TYR A 347 -3.34 -3.08 13.35
CA TYR A 347 -2.56 -3.75 12.32
C TYR A 347 -1.15 -3.16 12.26
N ILE A 348 -0.15 -4.00 12.53
CA ILE A 348 1.28 -3.69 12.41
C ILE A 348 1.93 -4.80 11.59
N VAL A 349 2.67 -4.42 10.56
CA VAL A 349 3.36 -5.34 9.65
C VAL A 349 4.86 -5.11 9.74
N GLN A 350 5.59 -6.20 10.00
CA GLN A 350 7.00 -6.32 9.68
C GLN A 350 7.07 -6.86 8.25
N TYR A 351 7.70 -6.15 7.32
CA TYR A 351 7.79 -6.62 5.93
C TYR A 351 9.21 -6.52 5.41
N ASN A 352 9.84 -7.69 5.16
CA ASN A 352 11.19 -7.80 4.63
C ASN A 352 12.15 -6.79 5.26
N GLU A 353 12.20 -6.78 6.59
CA GLU A 353 13.09 -5.94 7.38
C GLU A 353 13.69 -6.76 8.52
N SER A 354 14.83 -6.31 9.07
CA SER A 354 15.42 -6.98 10.23
C SER A 354 14.54 -6.80 11.47
N ASP A 355 14.58 -7.75 12.40
CA ASP A 355 13.88 -7.59 13.69
C ASP A 355 14.35 -6.33 14.44
N LEU A 356 15.64 -5.95 14.30
CA LEU A 356 16.20 -4.75 14.91
C LEU A 356 15.55 -3.48 14.34
N ASN A 357 15.60 -3.30 13.01
CA ASN A 357 14.94 -2.17 12.35
C ASN A 357 13.46 -2.06 12.73
N PHE A 358 12.76 -3.19 12.76
CA PHE A 358 11.34 -3.23 13.10
C PHE A 358 11.07 -2.80 14.55
N VAL A 359 11.81 -3.35 15.52
CA VAL A 359 11.66 -2.94 16.92
C VAL A 359 12.05 -1.48 17.10
N SER A 360 13.20 -1.05 16.57
CA SER A 360 13.70 0.32 16.69
C SER A 360 12.72 1.34 16.11
N ARG A 361 12.21 1.15 14.88
CA ARG A 361 11.26 2.09 14.27
C ARG A 361 9.94 2.19 15.06
N LEU A 362 9.51 1.09 15.69
CA LEU A 362 8.31 1.08 16.51
C LEU A 362 8.53 1.81 17.83
N LEU A 363 9.67 1.59 18.51
CA LEU A 363 10.04 2.34 19.71
C LEU A 363 10.12 3.85 19.38
N GLU A 364 10.79 4.19 18.27
CA GLU A 364 10.91 5.55 17.74
C GLU A 364 9.55 6.21 17.48
N GLN A 365 8.65 5.51 16.79
CA GLN A 365 7.32 6.01 16.47
C GLN A 365 6.52 6.34 17.73
N PHE A 366 6.62 5.51 18.76
CA PHE A 366 5.88 5.70 20.01
C PHE A 366 6.64 6.51 21.06
N GLY A 367 7.81 7.08 20.71
CA GLY A 367 8.60 7.93 21.58
C GLY A 367 9.29 7.18 22.74
N LEU A 368 9.39 5.85 22.61
CA LEU A 368 10.09 5.00 23.56
C LEU A 368 11.57 5.00 23.21
N PHE A 369 12.42 5.24 24.21
CA PHE A 369 13.87 5.19 24.05
C PHE A 369 14.43 4.07 24.91
N TYR A 370 15.66 3.65 24.61
CA TYR A 370 16.32 2.61 25.37
C TYR A 370 17.79 2.92 25.67
N TYR A 371 18.35 2.21 26.65
CA TYR A 371 19.78 2.18 26.97
C TYR A 371 20.12 0.85 27.65
N PHE A 372 21.41 0.65 27.95
CA PHE A 372 21.90 -0.59 28.56
C PHE A 372 22.43 -0.33 29.97
N GLU A 373 21.96 -1.12 30.93
CA GLU A 373 22.54 -1.21 32.27
C GLU A 373 23.44 -2.44 32.36
N HIS A 374 24.72 -2.21 32.62
CA HIS A 374 25.72 -3.27 32.69
C HIS A 374 25.87 -3.81 34.10
N ARG A 375 26.09 -5.12 34.21
CA ARG A 375 26.37 -5.86 35.43
C ARG A 375 27.58 -6.78 35.20
N PRO A 376 28.22 -7.29 36.27
CA PRO A 376 29.35 -8.20 36.12
C PRO A 376 29.03 -9.47 35.30
N ASP A 377 27.78 -9.93 35.35
CA ASP A 377 27.29 -11.17 34.76
C ASP A 377 26.48 -10.98 33.45
N GLY A 378 26.26 -9.74 33.00
CA GLY A 378 25.43 -9.46 31.83
C GLY A 378 25.05 -7.99 31.69
N HIS A 379 24.14 -7.68 30.78
CA HIS A 379 23.56 -6.35 30.64
C HIS A 379 22.06 -6.45 30.40
N LYS A 380 21.33 -5.42 30.82
CA LYS A 380 19.88 -5.30 30.61
C LYS A 380 19.57 -4.14 29.69
N LEU A 381 18.66 -4.38 28.73
CA LEU A 381 18.02 -3.32 27.95
C LEU A 381 16.93 -2.65 28.79
N ILE A 382 17.06 -1.35 29.05
CA ILE A 382 16.03 -0.57 29.75
C ILE A 382 15.24 0.22 28.70
N ILE A 383 13.92 0.05 28.67
CA ILE A 383 13.02 0.80 27.77
C ILE A 383 12.19 1.78 28.60
N CYS A 384 12.22 3.06 28.22
CA CYS A 384 11.58 4.17 28.92
C CYS A 384 10.73 5.04 27.99
N ASP A 385 9.78 5.79 28.55
CA ASP A 385 8.96 6.79 27.85
C ASP A 385 9.18 8.24 28.32
N ASP A 386 9.93 8.47 29.40
CA ASP A 386 10.24 9.81 29.90
C ASP A 386 11.64 9.89 30.53
N SER A 387 12.51 10.71 29.93
CA SER A 387 13.90 10.88 30.38
C SER A 387 14.06 11.85 31.54
N THR A 388 13.04 12.65 31.86
CA THR A 388 13.13 13.65 32.94
C THR A 388 13.22 12.99 34.33
N HIS A 389 12.75 11.74 34.41
CA HIS A 389 12.78 10.86 35.58
C HIS A 389 13.96 9.88 35.58
N ALA A 390 14.96 10.08 34.72
CA ALA A 390 16.16 9.25 34.68
C ALA A 390 16.87 9.21 36.05
N GLN A 391 17.47 8.05 36.34
CA GLN A 391 18.23 7.83 37.57
C GLN A 391 19.57 8.57 37.50
N ALA A 392 20.14 8.91 38.66
CA ALA A 392 21.47 9.50 38.70
C ALA A 392 22.56 8.46 38.42
N CYS A 393 23.67 8.87 37.79
CA CYS A 393 24.83 7.99 37.58
C CYS A 393 25.25 7.34 38.92
N PRO A 394 25.74 6.09 38.90
CA PRO A 394 26.24 5.43 40.11
C PRO A 394 27.25 6.32 40.85
N ALA A 395 27.04 6.49 42.16
CA ALA A 395 27.85 7.38 42.97
C ALA A 395 29.30 6.90 43.07
N GLN A 396 30.27 7.80 42.87
CA GLN A 396 31.67 7.60 43.25
C GLN A 396 31.89 8.26 44.61
N THR A 397 31.48 7.63 45.73
CA THR A 397 31.66 8.09 47.14
C THR A 397 31.11 9.50 47.53
N HIS A 398 30.99 10.46 46.61
CA HIS A 398 30.25 11.71 46.69
C HIS A 398 29.11 11.70 45.66
N GLN A 399 28.15 12.62 45.80
CA GLN A 399 26.94 12.75 44.98
C GLN A 399 27.24 12.69 43.46
N PRO A 400 26.24 12.53 42.57
CA PRO A 400 26.43 12.65 41.12
C PRO A 400 26.75 14.10 40.72
N LEU A 401 27.78 14.69 41.33
CA LEU A 401 28.27 16.05 41.20
C LEU A 401 29.70 15.94 40.69
N VAL A 402 29.90 16.41 39.46
CA VAL A 402 31.16 16.29 38.73
C VAL A 402 31.76 17.67 38.66
N HIS A 403 32.98 17.81 39.19
CA HIS A 403 33.69 19.08 39.20
C HIS A 403 34.25 19.39 37.81
N PHE A 404 34.16 20.66 37.41
CA PHE A 404 34.77 21.14 36.19
C PHE A 404 36.16 21.72 36.46
N ASN A 405 37.16 21.27 35.71
CA ASN A 405 38.54 21.73 35.80
C ASN A 405 39.15 21.88 34.41
N ASP A 406 39.29 23.11 33.94
CA ASP A 406 39.88 23.45 32.63
C ASP A 406 41.42 23.41 32.61
N GLY A 407 42.03 22.70 33.57
CA GLY A 407 43.48 22.65 33.77
C GLY A 407 44.02 23.73 34.71
N GLY A 408 43.14 24.42 35.45
CA GLY A 408 43.51 25.43 36.44
C GLY A 408 44.31 24.88 37.62
N HIS A 409 44.26 23.57 37.87
CA HIS A 409 45.06 22.89 38.89
C HIS A 409 45.28 21.41 38.55
N PRO A 410 46.42 20.81 38.95
CA PRO A 410 46.61 19.36 38.89
C PRO A 410 45.64 18.68 39.86
N SER A 411 44.80 17.78 39.35
CA SER A 411 43.90 16.93 40.13
C SER A 411 44.13 15.48 39.74
N GLU A 412 44.13 14.58 40.72
CA GLU A 412 44.13 13.13 40.51
C GLU A 412 42.70 12.56 40.52
N GLN A 413 41.68 13.41 40.66
CA GLN A 413 40.27 13.00 40.71
C GLN A 413 39.64 12.92 39.32
N ASP A 414 38.61 12.08 39.19
CA ASP A 414 37.74 11.97 38.02
C ASP A 414 36.93 13.28 37.80
N GLU A 415 37.43 14.16 36.93
CA GLU A 415 36.83 15.48 36.66
C GLU A 415 36.41 15.68 35.19
N LEU A 416 35.52 16.66 34.97
CA LEU A 416 35.16 17.18 33.64
C LEU A 416 36.18 18.23 33.21
N THR A 417 36.91 17.98 32.13
CA THR A 417 38.05 18.77 31.70
C THR A 417 37.74 19.77 30.59
N ALA A 418 36.68 19.53 29.81
CA ALA A 418 36.18 20.47 28.83
C ALA A 418 34.66 20.43 28.78
N LEU A 419 34.05 21.59 28.55
CA LEU A 419 32.61 21.71 28.30
C LEU A 419 32.37 22.76 27.22
N SER A 420 31.56 22.39 26.23
CA SER A 420 31.10 23.29 25.18
C SER A 420 29.59 23.14 24.99
N ALA A 421 28.95 24.18 24.45
CA ALA A 421 27.53 24.16 24.14
C ALA A 421 27.32 24.58 22.69
N VAL A 422 26.50 23.83 21.96
CA VAL A 422 26.16 24.10 20.57
C VAL A 422 24.65 24.27 20.46
N ARG A 423 24.22 25.35 19.80
CA ARG A 423 22.83 25.51 19.37
C ARG A 423 22.73 25.29 17.87
N THR A 424 21.72 24.52 17.48
CA THR A 424 21.40 24.24 16.08
C THR A 424 19.98 24.72 15.80
N VAL A 425 19.76 25.31 14.63
CA VAL A 425 18.42 25.73 14.19
C VAL A 425 17.56 24.47 14.02
N GLN A 426 16.38 24.48 14.62
CA GLN A 426 15.38 23.42 14.49
C GLN A 426 14.05 24.01 14.01
N ILE A 427 13.11 23.15 13.63
CA ILE A 427 11.77 23.60 13.24
C ILE A 427 11.01 24.20 14.43
N GLY A 428 10.04 25.06 14.15
CA GLY A 428 9.18 25.74 15.13
C GLY A 428 7.82 25.07 15.34
N SER A 429 7.32 24.29 14.40
CA SER A 429 6.12 23.46 14.60
C SER A 429 6.09 22.21 13.72
N VAL A 430 5.39 21.19 14.22
CA VAL A 430 5.02 19.98 13.47
C VAL A 430 3.51 20.02 13.25
N ALA A 431 3.08 19.96 12.00
CA ALA A 431 1.67 19.87 11.63
C ALA A 431 1.40 18.57 10.86
N MET A 432 0.26 17.94 11.12
CA MET A 432 -0.10 16.67 10.51
C MET A 432 -1.57 16.64 10.12
N ASN A 433 -1.91 15.83 9.12
CA ASN A 433 -3.29 15.52 8.77
C ASN A 433 -3.48 14.01 8.53
N THR A 434 -4.72 13.52 8.64
CA THR A 434 -5.08 12.13 8.38
C THR A 434 -6.45 12.04 7.73
N TYR A 435 -6.67 10.98 6.95
CA TYR A 435 -7.96 10.62 6.38
C TYR A 435 -8.50 9.33 6.98
N ASP A 436 -9.79 9.33 7.34
CA ASP A 436 -10.53 8.15 7.79
C ASP A 436 -11.85 8.03 7.03
N PHE A 437 -12.01 6.96 6.26
CA PHE A 437 -13.23 6.70 5.49
C PHE A 437 -14.49 6.51 6.35
N LYS A 438 -14.33 6.20 7.65
CA LYS A 438 -15.47 6.09 8.58
C LYS A 438 -16.06 7.45 8.94
N ASP A 439 -15.30 8.53 8.70
CA ASP A 439 -15.66 9.91 8.94
C ASP A 439 -14.95 10.82 7.91
N PRO A 440 -15.36 10.76 6.64
CA PRO A 440 -14.60 11.33 5.52
C PRO A 440 -14.60 12.87 5.48
N ILE A 441 -15.43 13.53 6.28
CA ILE A 441 -15.54 14.99 6.35
C ILE A 441 -14.84 15.55 7.60
N GLY A 442 -14.58 14.70 8.61
CA GLY A 442 -13.94 15.09 9.85
C GLY A 442 -12.58 15.74 9.61
N ARG A 443 -12.43 17.00 10.02
CA ARG A 443 -11.12 17.66 10.03
C ARG A 443 -10.33 17.12 11.19
N ARG A 444 -9.23 16.42 10.89
CA ARG A 444 -8.35 15.82 11.89
C ARG A 444 -6.95 16.41 11.87
N ALA A 445 -6.77 17.58 11.26
CA ALA A 445 -5.49 18.28 11.26
C ALA A 445 -5.09 18.66 12.70
N VAL A 446 -3.81 18.45 13.02
CA VAL A 446 -3.20 18.76 14.31
C VAL A 446 -1.94 19.57 14.08
N GLU A 447 -1.61 20.46 15.01
CA GLU A 447 -0.35 21.21 15.00
C GLU A 447 0.20 21.30 16.43
N GLN A 448 1.49 21.01 16.56
CA GLN A 448 2.26 21.19 17.77
C GLN A 448 3.36 22.21 17.53
N THR A 449 3.35 23.30 18.29
CA THR A 449 4.43 24.31 18.30
C THR A 449 5.50 23.94 19.33
N THR A 450 6.74 24.31 19.04
CA THR A 450 7.87 24.25 19.98
C THR A 450 7.57 25.02 21.26
N VAL A 451 7.90 24.45 22.41
CA VAL A 451 7.94 25.17 23.70
C VAL A 451 9.31 25.80 23.97
N THR A 452 10.33 25.37 23.22
CA THR A 452 11.70 25.88 23.36
C THR A 452 11.87 27.22 22.64
N GLN A 453 12.45 28.22 23.33
CA GLN A 453 12.86 29.49 22.72
C GLN A 453 14.12 29.29 21.87
N GLN A 454 13.98 29.39 20.55
CA GLN A 454 15.06 29.16 19.59
C GLN A 454 15.77 30.45 19.15
N GLY A 455 15.41 31.61 19.69
CA GLY A 455 15.98 32.91 19.32
C GLY A 455 15.26 33.52 18.11
N ALA A 456 16.00 34.22 17.24
CA ALA A 456 15.46 34.86 16.04
C ALA A 456 15.31 33.87 14.86
N VAL A 457 14.81 32.66 15.14
CA VAL A 457 14.56 31.64 14.11
C VAL A 457 13.26 32.00 13.38
N PRO A 458 13.23 32.00 12.03
CA PRO A 458 12.00 32.22 11.29
C PRO A 458 10.97 31.11 11.57
N THR A 459 9.70 31.36 11.25
CA THR A 459 8.65 30.34 11.39
C THR A 459 8.89 29.21 10.38
N LEU A 460 9.49 28.11 10.84
CA LEU A 460 9.73 26.90 10.07
C LEU A 460 8.78 25.80 10.55
N GLN A 461 8.04 25.19 9.62
CA GLN A 461 7.08 24.12 9.93
C GLN A 461 7.45 22.84 9.16
N ASP A 462 7.38 21.70 9.85
CA ASP A 462 7.35 20.37 9.24
C ASP A 462 5.90 19.94 9.10
N TYR A 463 5.44 19.72 7.86
CA TYR A 463 4.05 19.37 7.57
C TYR A 463 3.94 18.00 6.90
N ASP A 464 3.26 17.08 7.56
CA ASP A 464 2.95 15.73 7.06
C ASP A 464 1.47 15.65 6.65
N GLY A 465 1.21 15.86 5.36
CA GLY A 465 -0.13 16.00 4.81
C GLY A 465 -0.84 14.71 4.38
N MET A 466 -0.13 13.59 4.25
CA MET A 466 -0.68 12.36 3.64
C MET A 466 -0.17 11.06 4.29
N PRO A 467 -0.81 10.64 5.38
CA PRO A 467 -1.11 9.22 5.51
C PRO A 467 -2.59 8.99 5.79
N ALA A 468 -3.28 8.27 4.91
CA ALA A 468 -4.57 7.70 5.26
C ALA A 468 -4.38 6.85 6.54
N PHE A 469 -5.20 7.11 7.55
CA PHE A 469 -5.09 6.47 8.87
C PHE A 469 -3.72 6.66 9.56
N ALA A 470 -3.08 7.83 9.45
CA ALA A 470 -1.84 8.15 10.16
C ALA A 470 -1.96 7.96 11.69
N TYR A 471 -3.09 8.42 12.23
CA TYR A 471 -3.48 8.32 13.64
C TYR A 471 -5.00 8.14 13.72
N ARG A 472 -5.47 7.59 14.85
CA ARG A 472 -6.87 7.19 15.02
C ARG A 472 -7.81 8.38 15.21
N ASP A 473 -7.42 9.32 16.04
CA ASP A 473 -8.22 10.46 16.50
C ASP A 473 -7.32 11.67 16.80
N ILE A 474 -7.90 12.83 17.11
CA ILE A 474 -7.15 14.07 17.35
C ILE A 474 -6.22 13.95 18.55
N GLU A 475 -6.58 13.18 19.58
CA GLU A 475 -5.71 12.98 20.75
C GLU A 475 -4.44 12.21 20.38
N ASP A 476 -4.59 11.13 19.61
CA ASP A 476 -3.48 10.35 19.07
C ASP A 476 -2.61 11.17 18.11
N GLY A 477 -3.23 12.02 17.27
CA GLY A 477 -2.53 12.96 16.40
C GLY A 477 -1.72 14.00 17.17
N ASN A 478 -2.29 14.62 18.20
CA ASN A 478 -1.57 15.56 19.07
C ASN A 478 -0.41 14.89 19.80
N ARG A 479 -0.60 13.65 20.27
CA ARG A 479 0.48 12.85 20.88
C ARG A 479 1.62 12.65 19.89
N GLU A 480 1.33 12.17 18.68
CA GLU A 480 2.32 11.95 17.62
C GLU A 480 3.08 13.24 17.26
N ALA A 481 2.36 14.35 17.05
CA ALA A 481 2.96 15.66 16.76
C ALA A 481 3.85 16.15 17.92
N LYS A 482 3.43 15.94 19.16
CA LYS A 482 4.23 16.22 20.37
C LYS A 482 5.53 15.42 20.41
N LEU A 483 5.47 14.11 20.19
CA LEU A 483 6.66 13.26 20.21
C LEU A 483 7.66 13.67 19.11
N ARG A 484 7.18 14.02 17.91
CA ARG A 484 8.02 14.55 16.83
C ARG A 484 8.65 15.89 17.21
N MET A 485 7.87 16.81 17.77
CA MET A 485 8.37 18.13 18.21
C MET A 485 9.43 17.99 19.31
N GLU A 486 9.18 17.17 20.35
CA GLU A 486 10.14 16.90 21.43
C GLU A 486 11.47 16.34 20.88
N ALA A 487 11.45 15.53 19.82
CA ALA A 487 12.67 15.04 19.17
C ALA A 487 13.51 16.17 18.55
N TYR A 488 12.88 17.18 17.93
CA TYR A 488 13.59 18.36 17.42
C TYR A 488 14.07 19.28 18.55
N GLU A 489 13.30 19.40 19.64
CA GLU A 489 13.61 20.33 20.74
C GLU A 489 14.92 20.01 21.45
N TRP A 490 15.17 18.74 21.79
CA TRP A 490 16.41 18.36 22.48
C TRP A 490 17.65 18.52 21.59
N GLN A 491 17.49 18.39 20.27
CA GLN A 491 18.56 18.61 19.28
C GLN A 491 18.90 20.11 19.10
N SER A 492 18.05 21.02 19.56
CA SER A 492 18.27 22.47 19.39
C SER A 492 19.43 23.01 20.24
N LYS A 493 19.75 22.36 21.36
CA LYS A 493 20.87 22.72 22.23
C LYS A 493 21.51 21.49 22.87
N LEU A 494 22.73 21.17 22.44
CA LEU A 494 23.54 20.09 23.00
C LEU A 494 24.73 20.66 23.77
N PHE A 495 25.22 19.92 24.75
CA PHE A 495 26.47 20.20 25.43
C PHE A 495 27.44 19.05 25.20
N MET A 496 28.67 19.35 24.78
CA MET A 496 29.73 18.36 24.58
C MET A 496 30.73 18.51 25.72
N GLY A 497 30.96 17.43 26.47
CA GLY A 497 31.92 17.36 27.57
C GLY A 497 33.10 16.45 27.25
N GLN A 498 34.28 16.73 27.80
CA GLN A 498 35.38 15.76 27.90
C GLN A 498 35.65 15.51 29.38
N SER A 499 35.80 14.25 29.78
CA SER A 499 36.05 13.92 31.18
C SER A 499 36.96 12.70 31.36
N HIS A 500 37.45 12.54 32.58
CA HIS A 500 38.09 11.31 33.05
C HIS A 500 37.15 10.46 33.91
N CYS A 501 35.89 10.88 34.08
CA CYS A 501 34.93 10.21 34.95
C CYS A 501 34.55 8.80 34.46
N ARG A 502 34.98 7.78 35.18
CA ARG A 502 34.80 6.36 34.82
C ARG A 502 33.40 5.79 35.10
N SER A 503 32.60 6.46 35.94
CA SER A 503 31.25 6.02 36.34
C SER A 503 30.11 6.58 35.47
N MET A 504 30.42 7.25 34.36
CA MET A 504 29.42 7.87 33.49
C MET A 504 28.63 6.82 32.71
N VAL A 505 27.31 6.74 32.97
CA VAL A 505 26.41 5.77 32.32
C VAL A 505 25.39 6.50 31.45
N VAL A 506 25.31 6.13 30.17
CA VAL A 506 24.30 6.66 29.24
C VAL A 506 22.89 6.39 29.77
N GLY A 507 22.00 7.37 29.62
CA GLY A 507 20.63 7.31 30.14
C GLY A 507 20.48 7.70 31.62
N HIS A 508 21.59 8.05 32.29
CA HIS A 508 21.58 8.57 33.66
C HIS A 508 21.88 10.07 33.72
N THR A 509 21.59 10.66 34.88
CA THR A 509 21.78 12.09 35.13
C THR A 509 22.95 12.39 36.06
N PHE A 510 23.57 13.55 35.89
CA PHE A 510 24.56 14.09 36.82
C PHE A 510 24.53 15.63 36.82
N LYS A 511 25.14 16.22 37.85
CA LYS A 511 25.31 17.66 38.05
C LYS A 511 26.74 18.07 37.70
N ILE A 512 26.89 19.24 37.10
CA ILE A 512 28.22 19.86 36.88
C ILE A 512 28.44 20.97 37.92
N ALA A 513 29.49 20.85 38.72
CA ALA A 513 29.95 21.88 39.65
C ALA A 513 31.02 22.77 39.01
N ASP A 514 31.25 23.94 39.62
CA ASP A 514 32.41 24.82 39.36
C ASP A 514 32.59 25.33 37.92
N HIS A 515 31.53 25.30 37.11
CA HIS A 515 31.52 25.92 35.78
C HIS A 515 30.77 27.26 35.78
N HIS A 516 31.39 28.31 35.24
CA HIS A 516 30.88 29.70 35.19
C HIS A 516 29.55 29.91 34.44
N TRP A 517 28.99 28.88 33.78
CA TRP A 517 27.73 28.97 33.04
C TRP A 517 26.52 28.62 33.90
N PHE A 518 26.74 28.01 35.07
CA PHE A 518 25.68 27.47 35.91
C PHE A 518 25.63 28.27 37.20
N ASP A 519 24.43 28.71 37.56
CA ASP A 519 24.20 29.48 38.77
C ASP A 519 24.09 28.50 39.94
N PRO A 520 24.97 28.61 40.97
CA PRO A 520 24.89 27.75 42.14
C PRO A 520 23.54 27.85 42.90
N SER A 521 22.78 28.92 42.70
CA SER A 521 21.45 29.12 43.30
C SER A 521 20.30 28.46 42.54
N ASP A 522 20.49 28.10 41.26
CA ASP A 522 19.54 27.32 40.46
C ASP A 522 20.04 25.88 40.35
N GLU A 523 19.56 25.01 41.24
CA GLU A 523 19.94 23.60 41.28
C GLU A 523 19.62 22.81 40.00
N GLN A 524 18.69 23.31 39.16
CA GLN A 524 18.34 22.68 37.89
C GLN A 524 19.24 23.18 36.74
N SER A 525 19.95 24.29 36.96
CA SER A 525 20.85 24.89 35.97
C SER A 525 22.16 24.13 35.79
N SER A 526 22.43 23.07 36.55
CA SER A 526 23.59 22.20 36.39
C SER A 526 23.20 20.73 36.18
N ASP A 527 21.91 20.41 36.11
CA ASP A 527 21.39 19.04 35.95
C ASP A 527 21.37 18.61 34.47
N PHE A 528 22.10 17.55 34.15
CA PHE A 528 22.25 17.01 32.79
C PHE A 528 21.85 15.55 32.70
N LEU A 529 21.32 15.17 31.55
CA LEU A 529 21.14 13.79 31.11
C LEU A 529 22.29 13.43 30.15
N LEU A 530 22.95 12.30 30.39
CA LEU A 530 23.94 11.75 29.48
C LEU A 530 23.26 11.01 28.34
N VAL A 531 23.26 11.62 27.15
CA VAL A 531 22.62 11.08 25.93
C VAL A 531 23.57 10.16 25.17
N GLY A 532 24.87 10.41 25.21
CA GLY A 532 25.85 9.53 24.58
C GLY A 532 27.25 9.72 25.16
N ALA A 533 28.05 8.68 25.08
CA ALA A 533 29.43 8.66 25.56
C ALA A 533 30.32 7.91 24.56
N GLN A 534 31.49 8.47 24.28
CA GLN A 534 32.59 7.78 23.60
C GLN A 534 33.72 7.60 24.61
N ILE A 535 34.22 6.37 24.74
CA ILE A 535 35.21 5.98 25.75
C ILE A 535 36.48 5.54 25.02
N ASP A 536 37.63 6.02 25.50
CA ASP A 536 38.95 5.59 25.10
C ASP A 536 39.78 5.31 26.36
N ALA A 537 40.13 4.03 26.56
CA ALA A 537 40.84 3.56 27.74
C ALA A 537 41.99 2.61 27.39
N ARG A 538 43.09 2.68 28.14
CA ARG A 538 44.30 1.87 27.93
C ARG A 538 44.93 1.45 29.27
N ASN A 539 45.21 0.17 29.38
CA ASN A 539 46.09 -0.37 30.40
C ASN A 539 47.53 -0.31 29.92
N ASN A 540 48.45 0.05 30.80
CA ASN A 540 49.87 0.06 30.47
C ASN A 540 50.60 -1.19 30.98
N PHE A 541 50.59 -2.24 30.17
CA PHE A 541 51.41 -3.44 30.39
C PHE A 541 52.85 -3.17 29.91
N GLY A 542 53.67 -2.55 30.78
CA GLY A 542 55.14 -2.53 30.62
C GLY A 542 55.83 -1.19 30.29
N GLN A 543 55.16 -0.03 30.29
CA GLN A 543 55.82 1.29 30.16
C GLN A 543 55.71 2.14 31.44
N GLU A 544 56.57 3.16 31.59
CA GLU A 544 56.60 4.08 32.74
C GLU A 544 55.43 5.10 32.80
N GLN A 545 54.51 5.11 31.83
CA GLN A 545 53.33 5.99 31.82
C GLN A 545 52.17 5.39 32.64
N GLY A 546 51.26 6.22 33.16
CA GLY A 546 50.07 5.74 33.88
C GLY A 546 49.05 5.05 32.96
N ASP A 547 48.09 4.32 33.54
CA ASP A 547 46.89 3.89 32.84
C ASP A 547 46.08 5.15 32.40
N VAL A 548 45.42 5.08 31.24
CA VAL A 548 44.71 6.25 30.66
C VAL A 548 43.24 5.93 30.50
N PHE A 549 42.38 6.79 31.01
CA PHE A 549 40.95 6.80 30.72
C PHE A 549 40.53 8.18 30.25
N SER A 550 39.76 8.24 29.17
CA SER A 550 39.14 9.47 28.70
C SER A 550 37.79 9.17 28.08
N ASN A 551 36.85 10.09 28.21
CA ASN A 551 35.59 10.02 27.50
C ASN A 551 35.17 11.38 26.93
N THR A 552 34.34 11.31 25.89
CA THR A 552 33.60 12.46 25.36
C THR A 552 32.11 12.22 25.60
N LEU A 553 31.42 13.20 26.17
CA LEU A 553 30.04 13.12 26.62
C LEU A 553 29.15 14.02 25.77
N THR A 554 28.00 13.51 25.36
CA THR A 554 26.90 14.27 24.74
C THR A 554 25.78 14.43 25.75
N LEU A 555 25.45 15.67 26.08
CA LEU A 555 24.56 16.00 27.19
C LEU A 555 23.40 16.89 26.75
N ILE A 556 22.25 16.68 27.37
CA ILE A 556 21.12 17.62 27.35
C ILE A 556 20.73 18.00 28.77
N ARG A 557 20.02 19.12 28.93
CA ARG A 557 19.44 19.48 30.23
C ARG A 557 18.42 18.44 30.65
N ARG A 558 18.46 18.00 31.91
CA ARG A 558 17.52 16.98 32.44
C ARG A 558 16.05 17.32 32.21
N LYS A 559 15.68 18.60 32.30
CA LYS A 559 14.29 19.07 32.12
C LYS A 559 13.76 18.96 30.68
N ILE A 560 14.64 18.76 29.70
CA ILE A 560 14.25 18.62 28.30
C ILE A 560 13.98 17.13 28.04
N PRO A 561 12.76 16.75 27.65
CA PRO A 561 12.45 15.36 27.36
C PRO A 561 13.24 14.88 26.14
N TYR A 562 13.89 13.74 26.27
CA TYR A 562 14.51 13.04 25.15
C TYR A 562 13.47 12.21 24.41
N ARG A 563 13.46 12.34 23.09
CA ARG A 563 12.76 11.43 22.18
C ARG A 563 13.74 10.91 21.15
N PRO A 564 13.70 9.62 20.82
CA PRO A 564 14.59 9.07 19.81
C PRO A 564 14.32 9.76 18.46
N VAL A 565 15.39 10.05 17.72
CA VAL A 565 15.28 10.52 16.34
C VAL A 565 14.86 9.34 15.48
N ARG A 566 13.96 9.59 14.52
CA ARG A 566 13.40 8.56 13.65
C ARG A 566 14.39 8.18 12.55
N HIS A 567 15.39 7.37 12.87
CA HIS A 567 16.39 6.89 11.93
C HIS A 567 15.93 5.65 11.17
N HIS A 568 15.17 4.77 11.83
CA HIS A 568 14.77 3.50 11.26
C HIS A 568 13.53 3.68 10.39
N THR A 569 13.70 3.51 9.08
CA THR A 569 12.62 3.71 8.12
C THR A 569 11.68 2.51 8.09
N LYS A 570 10.39 2.80 7.98
CA LYS A 570 9.39 1.78 7.69
C LYS A 570 9.60 1.29 6.24
N PRO A 571 9.56 -0.03 5.97
CA PRO A 571 9.68 -0.53 4.60
C PRO A 571 8.52 -0.02 3.73
N ILE A 572 8.86 0.35 2.49
CA ILE A 572 7.88 0.76 1.49
C ILE A 572 7.57 -0.44 0.60
N MET A 573 6.28 -0.73 0.41
CA MET A 573 5.83 -1.82 -0.45
C MET A 573 6.18 -1.50 -1.91
N PRO A 574 6.93 -2.36 -2.62
CA PRO A 574 7.44 -2.06 -3.96
C PRO A 574 6.33 -2.02 -5.03
N GLY A 575 5.15 -2.55 -4.72
CA GLY A 575 4.01 -2.57 -5.62
C GLY A 575 2.88 -3.46 -5.09
N PRO A 576 1.80 -3.63 -5.87
CA PRO A 576 0.70 -4.51 -5.51
C PRO A 576 1.13 -5.97 -5.41
N GLN A 577 0.46 -6.74 -4.56
CA GLN A 577 0.72 -8.15 -4.31
C GLN A 577 -0.56 -8.97 -4.40
N SER A 578 -0.45 -10.24 -4.78
CA SER A 578 -1.56 -11.19 -4.70
C SER A 578 -1.79 -11.63 -3.24
N ALA A 579 -3.05 -11.85 -2.89
CA ALA A 579 -3.44 -12.46 -1.61
C ALA A 579 -4.69 -13.32 -1.80
N SER A 580 -4.86 -14.31 -0.94
CA SER A 580 -6.06 -15.16 -0.93
C SER A 580 -7.09 -14.60 0.03
N VAL A 581 -8.35 -14.49 -0.36
CA VAL A 581 -9.43 -14.05 0.53
C VAL A 581 -9.71 -15.14 1.57
N VAL A 582 -9.83 -14.75 2.84
CA VAL A 582 -10.03 -15.66 3.98
C VAL A 582 -11.20 -15.22 4.85
N GLY A 583 -11.69 -16.13 5.68
CA GLY A 583 -12.75 -15.88 6.64
C GLY A 583 -13.02 -17.11 7.51
N PRO A 584 -14.09 -17.08 8.31
CA PRO A 584 -14.44 -18.16 9.22
C PRO A 584 -14.69 -19.47 8.49
N LYS A 585 -14.35 -20.58 9.15
CA LYS A 585 -14.54 -21.92 8.59
C LYS A 585 -16.01 -22.19 8.27
N GLY A 586 -16.27 -22.60 7.02
CA GLY A 586 -17.61 -22.96 6.55
C GLY A 586 -18.41 -21.81 5.95
N GLU A 587 -17.89 -20.58 5.96
CA GLU A 587 -18.46 -19.45 5.21
C GLU A 587 -17.92 -19.41 3.78
N GLU A 588 -18.73 -18.91 2.84
CA GLU A 588 -18.27 -18.59 1.47
C GLU A 588 -17.95 -17.09 1.30
N ILE A 589 -18.59 -16.24 2.11
CA ILE A 589 -18.48 -14.77 2.02
C ILE A 589 -18.32 -14.22 3.43
N HIS A 590 -17.21 -13.54 3.68
CA HIS A 590 -16.95 -12.85 4.94
C HIS A 590 -16.69 -11.36 4.68
N THR A 591 -17.66 -10.53 5.02
CA THR A 591 -17.61 -9.08 4.78
C THR A 591 -18.28 -8.29 5.89
N ASP A 592 -17.89 -7.04 6.05
CA ASP A 592 -18.50 -6.11 6.99
C ASP A 592 -19.43 -5.09 6.30
N LYS A 593 -19.97 -4.14 7.09
CA LYS A 593 -20.88 -3.07 6.62
C LYS A 593 -20.29 -2.14 5.54
N PHE A 594 -18.98 -2.19 5.31
CA PHE A 594 -18.27 -1.37 4.32
C PHE A 594 -17.85 -2.19 3.08
N GLY A 595 -18.24 -3.46 2.97
CA GLY A 595 -17.85 -4.31 1.86
C GLY A 595 -16.37 -4.70 1.90
N ARG A 596 -15.75 -4.71 3.09
CA ARG A 596 -14.34 -5.07 3.30
C ARG A 596 -14.18 -6.57 3.38
N ILE A 597 -12.99 -7.05 3.05
CA ILE A 597 -12.61 -8.47 3.13
C ILE A 597 -11.41 -8.65 4.06
N LYS A 598 -11.13 -9.91 4.42
CA LYS A 598 -9.85 -10.30 5.02
C LYS A 598 -9.09 -11.18 4.03
N VAL A 599 -7.76 -11.14 4.09
CA VAL A 599 -6.90 -11.91 3.19
C VAL A 599 -5.76 -12.57 3.95
N GLN A 600 -5.13 -13.55 3.34
CA GLN A 600 -3.82 -14.03 3.74
C GLN A 600 -2.82 -13.79 2.61
N PHE A 601 -1.71 -13.15 2.96
CA PHE A 601 -0.60 -12.93 2.05
C PHE A 601 0.27 -14.19 1.93
N PRO A 602 0.85 -14.48 0.76
CA PRO A 602 1.72 -15.66 0.58
C PRO A 602 2.97 -15.67 1.47
N TRP A 603 3.47 -14.48 1.84
CA TRP A 603 4.63 -14.33 2.73
C TRP A 603 4.27 -14.44 4.22
N ASP A 604 2.99 -14.39 4.58
CA ASP A 604 2.57 -14.55 5.97
C ASP A 604 2.52 -16.03 6.34
N ARG A 605 3.64 -16.51 6.89
CA ARG A 605 3.81 -17.87 7.39
C ARG A 605 3.16 -18.14 8.75
N TYR A 606 2.65 -17.10 9.43
CA TYR A 606 2.06 -17.22 10.76
C TYR A 606 0.53 -17.25 10.72
N GLY A 607 -0.08 -16.72 9.66
CA GLY A 607 -1.51 -16.81 9.39
C GLY A 607 -1.99 -18.26 9.19
N LYS A 608 -3.25 -18.51 9.57
CA LYS A 608 -3.86 -19.86 9.58
C LYS A 608 -4.94 -20.06 8.51
N PHE A 609 -5.01 -19.14 7.55
CA PHE A 609 -6.03 -19.05 6.51
C PHE A 609 -7.45 -18.91 7.09
N ASP A 610 -7.57 -18.13 8.16
CA ASP A 610 -8.81 -17.85 8.89
C ASP A 610 -9.10 -16.34 8.99
N ASP A 611 -10.18 -15.98 9.67
CA ASP A 611 -10.57 -14.59 9.90
C ASP A 611 -9.62 -13.81 10.82
N ALA A 612 -8.59 -14.44 11.40
CA ALA A 612 -7.55 -13.74 12.14
C ALA A 612 -6.31 -13.41 11.29
N SER A 613 -6.29 -13.75 9.99
CA SER A 613 -5.08 -13.60 9.15
C SER A 613 -4.73 -12.15 8.79
N SER A 614 -5.72 -11.27 8.65
CA SER A 614 -5.48 -9.84 8.37
C SER A 614 -6.53 -8.94 8.99
N CYS A 615 -6.22 -7.63 9.01
CA CYS A 615 -7.23 -6.61 9.24
C CYS A 615 -8.28 -6.58 8.11
N TRP A 616 -9.33 -5.79 8.31
CA TRP A 616 -10.33 -5.53 7.29
C TRP A 616 -9.82 -4.61 6.18
N ILE A 617 -9.77 -5.13 4.95
CA ILE A 617 -9.23 -4.49 3.76
C ILE A 617 -10.36 -3.97 2.88
N ARG A 618 -10.31 -2.68 2.51
CA ARG A 618 -11.27 -2.08 1.58
C ARG A 618 -11.11 -2.65 0.17
N VAL A 619 -12.23 -2.86 -0.51
CA VAL A 619 -12.26 -3.38 -1.88
C VAL A 619 -12.68 -2.29 -2.86
N SER A 620 -11.82 -2.02 -3.83
CA SER A 620 -12.14 -1.18 -4.98
C SER A 620 -13.32 -1.76 -5.77
N GLN A 621 -14.27 -0.91 -6.08
CA GLN A 621 -15.45 -1.25 -6.88
C GLN A 621 -15.38 -0.53 -8.23
N PRO A 622 -15.89 -1.12 -9.33
CA PRO A 622 -15.93 -0.45 -10.63
C PRO A 622 -16.59 0.92 -10.60
N TRP A 623 -17.64 1.10 -9.78
CA TRP A 623 -18.33 2.37 -9.59
C TRP A 623 -18.93 2.46 -8.18
N ALA A 624 -18.65 3.54 -7.45
CA ALA A 624 -19.08 3.70 -6.06
C ALA A 624 -19.60 5.13 -5.78
N GLY A 625 -20.87 5.24 -5.39
CA GLY A 625 -21.53 6.48 -5.01
C GLY A 625 -22.29 6.38 -3.68
N ARG A 626 -22.90 7.48 -3.23
CA ARG A 626 -23.65 7.54 -1.98
C ARG A 626 -24.97 6.76 -2.09
N GLY A 627 -24.94 5.48 -1.73
CA GLY A 627 -26.12 4.60 -1.75
C GLY A 627 -26.43 4.00 -3.13
N TRP A 628 -25.51 4.08 -4.08
CA TRP A 628 -25.66 3.56 -5.44
C TRP A 628 -24.29 3.18 -6.02
N GLY A 629 -24.27 2.32 -7.04
CA GLY A 629 -23.05 1.86 -7.70
C GLY A 629 -23.04 0.34 -7.92
N THR A 630 -21.85 -0.21 -8.11
CA THR A 630 -21.61 -1.64 -8.30
C THR A 630 -21.00 -2.26 -7.05
N ILE A 631 -21.38 -3.49 -6.72
CA ILE A 631 -20.78 -4.24 -5.61
C ILE A 631 -20.59 -5.71 -6.00
N ALA A 632 -19.35 -6.17 -5.94
CA ALA A 632 -18.99 -7.57 -6.14
C ALA A 632 -17.97 -7.98 -5.09
N ILE A 633 -18.45 -8.48 -3.94
CA ILE A 633 -17.58 -8.84 -2.81
C ILE A 633 -16.75 -10.09 -3.17
N PRO A 634 -15.40 -10.03 -3.10
CA PRO A 634 -14.55 -11.21 -3.23
C PRO A 634 -14.92 -12.28 -2.19
N ARG A 635 -15.02 -13.52 -2.63
CA ARG A 635 -15.39 -14.68 -1.79
C ARG A 635 -14.15 -15.36 -1.23
N ILE A 636 -14.30 -16.09 -0.14
CA ILE A 636 -13.24 -16.87 0.49
C ILE A 636 -12.65 -17.85 -0.55
N GLY A 637 -11.32 -17.93 -0.61
CA GLY A 637 -10.56 -18.72 -1.58
C GLY A 637 -10.26 -18.02 -2.91
N GLN A 638 -10.87 -16.86 -3.19
CA GLN A 638 -10.53 -16.10 -4.40
C GLN A 638 -9.19 -15.36 -4.26
N GLU A 639 -8.49 -15.19 -5.38
CA GLU A 639 -7.27 -14.40 -5.44
C GLU A 639 -7.57 -12.93 -5.74
N VAL A 640 -7.00 -12.04 -4.95
CA VAL A 640 -7.15 -10.59 -5.07
C VAL A 640 -5.81 -9.89 -5.17
N ILE A 641 -5.80 -8.71 -5.78
CA ILE A 641 -4.64 -7.83 -5.86
C ILE A 641 -4.75 -6.78 -4.76
N ILE A 642 -3.79 -6.74 -3.85
CA ILE A 642 -3.68 -5.81 -2.75
C ILE A 642 -2.59 -4.78 -3.06
N SER A 643 -2.99 -3.51 -3.13
CA SER A 643 -2.08 -2.36 -3.12
C SER A 643 -1.97 -1.80 -1.69
N PHE A 644 -1.09 -0.84 -1.49
CA PHE A 644 -0.79 -0.24 -0.19
C PHE A 644 -0.80 1.27 -0.32
N LEU A 645 -1.62 1.96 0.47
CA LEU A 645 -1.72 3.42 0.43
C LEU A 645 -0.38 4.03 0.85
N GLU A 646 0.16 4.94 0.04
CA GLU A 646 1.53 5.50 0.20
C GLU A 646 2.64 4.43 0.30
N GLY A 647 2.37 3.21 -0.17
CA GLY A 647 3.28 2.08 0.00
C GLY A 647 3.41 1.59 1.44
N ASP A 648 2.58 2.03 2.39
CA ASP A 648 2.64 1.59 3.79
C ASP A 648 2.11 0.14 3.95
N PRO A 649 2.94 -0.82 4.38
CA PRO A 649 2.52 -2.21 4.63
C PRO A 649 1.31 -2.33 5.58
N ASP A 650 1.12 -1.36 6.48
CA ASP A 650 0.02 -1.34 7.43
C ASP A 650 -1.30 -0.83 6.83
N ARG A 651 -1.30 -0.41 5.55
CA ARG A 651 -2.43 0.24 4.87
C ARG A 651 -2.84 -0.46 3.57
N PRO A 652 -3.20 -1.76 3.63
CA PRO A 652 -3.62 -2.51 2.46
C PRO A 652 -4.99 -2.06 1.90
N VAL A 653 -5.13 -2.11 0.58
CA VAL A 653 -6.38 -1.90 -0.16
C VAL A 653 -6.46 -2.86 -1.35
N CYS A 654 -7.58 -3.56 -1.49
CA CYS A 654 -7.80 -4.46 -2.62
C CYS A 654 -8.19 -3.65 -3.86
N ILE A 655 -7.42 -3.77 -4.93
CA ILE A 655 -7.60 -3.01 -6.18
C ILE A 655 -8.05 -3.88 -7.37
N GLY A 656 -7.99 -5.21 -7.25
CA GLY A 656 -8.28 -6.11 -8.36
C GLY A 656 -8.52 -7.55 -7.93
N ARG A 657 -8.86 -8.39 -8.91
CA ARG A 657 -9.14 -9.82 -8.77
C ARG A 657 -8.44 -10.56 -9.91
N LEU A 658 -7.93 -11.75 -9.64
CA LEU A 658 -7.26 -12.58 -10.64
C LEU A 658 -7.92 -13.95 -10.70
N PHE A 659 -7.96 -14.50 -11.91
CA PHE A 659 -8.19 -15.94 -12.11
C PHE A 659 -6.84 -16.67 -12.03
N ASN A 660 -6.87 -17.91 -11.56
CA ASN A 660 -5.71 -18.78 -11.48
C ASN A 660 -6.10 -20.23 -11.85
N ALA A 661 -5.20 -21.18 -11.62
CA ALA A 661 -5.42 -22.58 -12.00
C ALA A 661 -6.59 -23.26 -11.25
N GLU A 662 -6.91 -22.79 -10.04
CA GLU A 662 -8.05 -23.27 -9.24
C GLU A 662 -9.31 -22.42 -9.49
N GLN A 663 -9.15 -21.10 -9.46
CA GLN A 663 -10.18 -20.12 -9.76
C GLN A 663 -10.13 -19.81 -11.26
N THR A 664 -10.61 -20.73 -12.09
CA THR A 664 -10.54 -20.60 -13.55
C THR A 664 -11.50 -19.52 -14.09
N PRO A 665 -11.22 -18.94 -15.28
CA PRO A 665 -12.17 -18.09 -15.96
C PRO A 665 -13.55 -18.76 -16.15
N PRO A 666 -14.67 -18.02 -16.18
CA PRO A 666 -16.02 -18.61 -16.18
C PRO A 666 -16.38 -19.39 -17.47
N ARG A 667 -15.60 -19.20 -18.53
CA ARG A 667 -15.70 -19.91 -19.81
C ARG A 667 -14.31 -20.40 -20.21
N GLY A 668 -14.26 -21.54 -20.89
CA GLY A 668 -13.00 -22.12 -21.37
C GLY A 668 -12.28 -21.15 -22.32
N LEU A 669 -11.07 -20.78 -21.94
CA LEU A 669 -10.15 -20.00 -22.78
C LEU A 669 -9.05 -20.91 -23.33
N PRO A 670 -8.54 -20.66 -24.55
CA PRO A 670 -8.79 -19.48 -25.40
C PRO A 670 -10.07 -19.54 -26.27
N ASP A 671 -10.76 -20.68 -26.35
CA ASP A 671 -11.89 -20.88 -27.29
C ASP A 671 -13.02 -19.83 -27.15
N SER A 672 -13.28 -19.36 -25.93
CA SER A 672 -14.31 -18.36 -25.64
C SER A 672 -13.78 -16.92 -25.59
N ALA A 673 -12.64 -16.60 -26.21
CA ALA A 673 -12.03 -15.26 -26.19
C ALA A 673 -12.95 -14.13 -26.72
N HIS A 674 -13.95 -14.48 -27.54
CA HIS A 674 -14.98 -13.58 -28.07
C HIS A 674 -16.17 -13.35 -27.12
N THR A 675 -16.10 -13.85 -25.87
CA THR A 675 -17.19 -13.73 -24.89
C THR A 675 -16.79 -12.78 -23.76
N MET A 676 -17.68 -11.86 -23.41
CA MET A 676 -17.54 -10.96 -22.27
C MET A 676 -18.81 -10.92 -21.41
N GLY A 677 -18.69 -10.52 -20.14
CA GLY A 677 -19.83 -10.27 -19.25
C GLY A 677 -19.65 -10.83 -17.85
N PHE A 678 -20.78 -11.07 -17.18
CA PHE A 678 -20.83 -11.46 -15.77
C PHE A 678 -21.52 -12.81 -15.60
N ILE A 679 -20.93 -13.68 -14.79
CA ILE A 679 -21.52 -14.94 -14.34
C ILE A 679 -21.42 -14.99 -12.81
N SER A 680 -22.55 -15.16 -12.12
CA SER A 680 -22.59 -15.38 -10.69
C SER A 680 -22.60 -16.87 -10.34
N ASN A 681 -22.35 -17.19 -9.08
CA ASN A 681 -22.60 -18.51 -8.51
C ASN A 681 -23.54 -18.36 -7.31
N SER A 682 -24.59 -19.19 -7.24
CA SER A 682 -25.48 -19.24 -6.08
C SER A 682 -24.69 -19.41 -4.79
N THR A 683 -25.17 -18.83 -3.70
CA THR A 683 -24.51 -18.87 -2.39
C THR A 683 -25.56 -18.94 -1.29
N PRO A 684 -25.34 -19.72 -0.21
CA PRO A 684 -24.26 -20.70 -0.04
C PRO A 684 -24.52 -22.00 -0.83
N GLY A 685 -23.47 -22.79 -1.06
CA GLY A 685 -23.52 -24.14 -1.61
C GLY A 685 -23.36 -24.25 -3.14
N GLY A 686 -23.29 -23.13 -3.86
CA GLY A 686 -23.12 -23.14 -5.31
C GLY A 686 -24.31 -23.74 -6.08
N GLY A 687 -24.03 -24.31 -7.26
CA GLY A 687 -24.96 -25.14 -8.03
C GLY A 687 -25.95 -24.39 -8.95
N GLY A 688 -25.91 -23.06 -8.97
CA GLY A 688 -26.74 -22.24 -9.85
C GLY A 688 -26.04 -20.95 -10.27
N GLN A 689 -26.55 -20.27 -11.30
CA GLN A 689 -25.94 -19.05 -11.82
C GLN A 689 -26.97 -18.06 -12.36
N CYS A 690 -26.68 -16.77 -12.22
CA CYS A 690 -27.27 -15.72 -13.04
C CYS A 690 -26.18 -15.19 -13.96
N ARG A 691 -26.51 -14.85 -15.21
CA ARG A 691 -25.52 -14.34 -16.16
C ARG A 691 -26.09 -13.31 -17.12
N MET A 692 -25.20 -12.39 -17.50
CA MET A 692 -25.37 -11.44 -18.59
C MET A 692 -24.11 -11.52 -19.42
N LEU A 693 -24.21 -12.11 -20.61
CA LEU A 693 -23.08 -12.34 -21.51
C LEU A 693 -23.33 -11.72 -22.88
N ILE A 694 -22.26 -11.28 -23.50
CA ILE A 694 -22.19 -10.85 -24.90
C ILE A 694 -21.18 -11.77 -25.59
N LYS A 695 -21.59 -12.38 -26.70
CA LYS A 695 -20.71 -13.12 -27.61
C LYS A 695 -20.57 -12.32 -28.90
N ASP A 696 -19.34 -12.01 -29.26
CA ASP A 696 -18.99 -11.18 -30.41
C ASP A 696 -18.40 -12.00 -31.58
N ALA A 697 -18.70 -13.30 -31.64
CA ALA A 697 -18.33 -14.11 -32.80
C ALA A 697 -19.14 -13.64 -34.02
N ALA A 698 -18.45 -13.14 -35.05
CA ALA A 698 -19.07 -12.57 -36.24
C ALA A 698 -20.07 -13.54 -36.91
N GLY A 699 -21.31 -13.07 -37.14
CA GLY A 699 -22.40 -13.86 -37.71
C GLY A 699 -23.04 -14.86 -36.74
N GLN A 700 -22.59 -14.90 -35.49
CA GLN A 700 -23.11 -15.73 -34.39
C GLN A 700 -23.25 -14.92 -33.09
N GLU A 701 -23.43 -13.60 -33.22
CA GLU A 701 -23.50 -12.69 -32.09
C GLU A 701 -24.69 -13.02 -31.19
N LEU A 702 -24.49 -12.94 -29.87
CA LEU A 702 -25.53 -13.30 -28.89
C LEU A 702 -25.42 -12.45 -27.63
N ILE A 703 -26.56 -11.89 -27.20
CA ILE A 703 -26.76 -11.41 -25.84
C ILE A 703 -27.53 -12.50 -25.06
N ASP A 704 -26.93 -13.04 -24.01
CA ASP A 704 -27.51 -14.09 -23.17
C ASP A 704 -27.81 -13.53 -21.77
N LEU A 705 -29.10 -13.40 -21.48
CA LEU A 705 -29.63 -12.99 -20.17
C LEU A 705 -30.31 -14.20 -19.52
N PHE A 706 -29.77 -14.64 -18.40
CA PHE A 706 -30.27 -15.83 -17.71
C PHE A 706 -30.37 -15.60 -16.20
N SER A 707 -31.52 -15.99 -15.64
CA SER A 707 -31.75 -16.02 -14.20
C SER A 707 -31.96 -17.45 -13.73
N GLN A 708 -31.32 -17.81 -12.62
CA GLN A 708 -31.50 -19.12 -11.97
C GLN A 708 -32.92 -19.32 -11.41
N ARG A 709 -33.61 -18.24 -11.05
CA ARG A 709 -34.91 -18.30 -10.38
C ARG A 709 -35.90 -17.27 -10.95
N ASP A 710 -35.95 -16.07 -10.38
CA ASP A 710 -36.89 -15.03 -10.77
C ASP A 710 -36.19 -14.00 -11.67
N MET A 711 -36.89 -13.49 -12.68
CA MET A 711 -36.45 -12.33 -13.45
C MET A 711 -37.57 -11.29 -13.43
N ALA A 712 -37.28 -10.11 -12.89
CA ALA A 712 -38.20 -8.98 -12.84
C ALA A 712 -37.64 -7.84 -13.70
N VAL A 713 -38.50 -7.21 -14.49
CA VAL A 713 -38.17 -6.06 -15.32
C VAL A 713 -39.21 -4.99 -15.07
N GLU A 714 -38.77 -3.81 -14.62
CA GLU A 714 -39.61 -2.64 -14.36
C GLU A 714 -39.11 -1.46 -15.20
N THR A 715 -40.01 -0.83 -15.94
CA THR A 715 -39.71 0.34 -16.76
C THR A 715 -40.71 1.45 -16.46
N LEU A 716 -40.21 2.62 -16.06
CA LEU A 716 -41.06 3.75 -15.64
C LEU A 716 -41.71 4.51 -16.80
N ARG A 717 -41.13 4.41 -18.00
CA ARG A 717 -41.64 5.07 -19.21
C ARG A 717 -41.92 4.03 -20.29
N ASN A 718 -41.18 4.07 -21.39
CA ASN A 718 -41.45 3.24 -22.55
C ASN A 718 -40.52 2.03 -22.57
N GLN A 719 -41.06 0.86 -22.88
CA GLN A 719 -40.30 -0.35 -23.17
C GLN A 719 -40.61 -0.79 -24.60
N ASP A 720 -39.63 -0.63 -25.49
CA ASP A 720 -39.75 -1.02 -26.89
C ASP A 720 -39.04 -2.37 -27.13
N THR A 721 -39.66 -3.24 -27.92
CA THR A 721 -39.06 -4.49 -28.37
C THR A 721 -39.22 -4.60 -29.87
N ILE A 722 -38.10 -4.53 -30.60
CA ILE A 722 -38.06 -4.57 -32.06
C ILE A 722 -37.16 -5.72 -32.50
N VAL A 723 -37.75 -6.73 -33.15
CA VAL A 723 -37.01 -7.85 -33.75
C VAL A 723 -37.05 -7.68 -35.27
N ARG A 724 -35.90 -7.35 -35.87
CA ARG A 724 -35.76 -7.25 -37.33
C ARG A 724 -35.52 -8.60 -38.01
N GLY A 725 -35.08 -9.59 -37.22
CA GLY A 725 -34.90 -10.96 -37.69
C GLY A 725 -36.24 -11.67 -37.92
N PRO A 726 -36.20 -12.93 -38.37
CA PRO A 726 -37.39 -13.64 -38.84
C PRO A 726 -38.31 -14.16 -37.73
N LYS A 727 -37.92 -14.06 -36.45
CA LYS A 727 -38.61 -14.79 -35.37
C LYS A 727 -38.50 -14.11 -34.00
N GLN A 728 -39.63 -14.08 -33.30
CA GLN A 728 -39.73 -13.86 -31.86
C GLN A 728 -40.59 -14.97 -31.24
N THR A 729 -40.27 -15.42 -30.03
CA THR A 729 -41.03 -16.47 -29.35
C THR A 729 -41.07 -16.23 -27.84
N ASN A 730 -42.26 -16.33 -27.26
CA ASN A 730 -42.48 -16.32 -25.82
C ASN A 730 -43.06 -17.68 -25.42
N THR A 731 -42.37 -18.44 -24.56
CA THR A 731 -42.79 -19.79 -24.15
C THR A 731 -42.87 -19.88 -22.63
N VAL A 732 -44.03 -20.29 -22.12
CA VAL A 732 -44.24 -20.64 -20.71
C VAL A 732 -44.50 -22.14 -20.65
N THR A 733 -43.52 -22.90 -20.17
CA THR A 733 -43.60 -24.38 -20.17
C THR A 733 -44.47 -24.93 -19.04
N LYS A 734 -44.62 -24.17 -17.96
CA LYS A 734 -45.48 -24.48 -16.81
C LYS A 734 -46.11 -23.21 -16.28
N GLY A 735 -47.39 -23.28 -15.89
CA GLY A 735 -48.11 -22.14 -15.31
C GLY A 735 -48.92 -21.36 -16.34
N PHE A 736 -48.98 -20.04 -16.18
CA PHE A 736 -49.83 -19.14 -16.96
C PHE A 736 -49.09 -17.87 -17.41
N GLN A 737 -49.62 -17.19 -18.42
CA GLN A 737 -49.21 -15.86 -18.84
C GLN A 737 -50.41 -14.92 -18.75
N THR A 738 -50.19 -13.73 -18.21
CA THR A 738 -51.20 -12.67 -18.11
C THR A 738 -50.67 -11.39 -18.75
N ASN A 739 -51.47 -10.79 -19.63
CA ASN A 739 -51.19 -9.47 -20.21
C ASN A 739 -52.29 -8.51 -19.76
N THR A 740 -51.95 -7.56 -18.89
CA THR A 740 -52.90 -6.55 -18.39
C THR A 740 -52.53 -5.18 -18.96
N VAL A 741 -53.44 -4.58 -19.72
CA VAL A 741 -53.25 -3.26 -20.33
C VAL A 741 -54.44 -2.37 -19.99
N LYS A 742 -54.18 -1.17 -19.46
CA LYS A 742 -55.24 -0.27 -18.96
C LYS A 742 -56.05 0.43 -20.06
N GLN A 743 -55.45 0.65 -21.22
CA GLN A 743 -56.08 1.43 -22.29
C GLN A 743 -56.19 0.64 -23.59
N TYR A 744 -55.08 0.45 -24.29
CA TYR A 744 -55.10 -0.04 -25.66
C TYR A 744 -54.14 -1.22 -25.85
N ILE A 745 -54.69 -2.32 -26.35
CA ILE A 745 -53.94 -3.46 -26.84
C ILE A 745 -54.31 -3.71 -28.31
N ALA A 746 -53.30 -3.93 -29.15
CA ALA A 746 -53.49 -4.27 -30.56
C ALA A 746 -52.60 -5.44 -30.96
N THR A 747 -53.16 -6.31 -31.80
CA THR A 747 -52.43 -7.38 -32.48
C THR A 747 -52.73 -7.27 -33.96
N LYS A 748 -51.69 -7.03 -34.76
CA LYS A 748 -51.81 -6.81 -36.20
C LYS A 748 -50.78 -7.69 -36.91
N ALA A 749 -51.25 -8.53 -37.83
CA ALA A 749 -50.40 -9.17 -38.83
C ALA A 749 -50.68 -8.52 -40.19
N GLU A 750 -49.64 -8.05 -40.87
CA GLU A 750 -49.82 -7.29 -42.13
C GLU A 750 -49.91 -8.16 -43.38
N ALA A 751 -49.28 -9.34 -43.36
CA ALA A 751 -49.15 -10.20 -44.55
C ALA A 751 -49.88 -11.54 -44.44
N ALA A 752 -49.82 -12.20 -43.28
CA ALA A 752 -50.31 -13.58 -43.13
C ALA A 752 -51.56 -13.65 -42.24
N HIS A 753 -51.44 -14.23 -41.05
CA HIS A 753 -52.57 -14.48 -40.16
C HIS A 753 -52.21 -14.23 -38.70
N VAL A 754 -53.25 -14.04 -37.88
CA VAL A 754 -53.17 -14.13 -36.42
C VAL A 754 -53.92 -15.41 -36.03
N ALA A 755 -53.28 -16.30 -35.29
CA ALA A 755 -53.87 -17.55 -34.83
C ALA A 755 -53.93 -17.58 -33.30
N THR A 756 -55.05 -18.03 -32.75
CA THR A 756 -55.25 -18.32 -31.33
C THR A 756 -55.86 -19.70 -31.22
N THR A 757 -55.30 -20.54 -30.34
CA THR A 757 -55.76 -21.92 -30.16
C THR A 757 -55.67 -22.27 -28.68
N ALA A 758 -56.70 -22.92 -28.14
CA ALA A 758 -56.72 -23.46 -26.79
C ALA A 758 -57.38 -24.84 -26.81
N HIS A 759 -56.89 -25.76 -25.97
CA HIS A 759 -57.45 -27.11 -25.88
C HIS A 759 -58.81 -27.16 -25.18
N THR A 760 -59.03 -26.32 -24.17
CA THR A 760 -60.24 -26.38 -23.34
C THR A 760 -61.29 -25.36 -23.76
N TYR A 761 -60.96 -24.07 -23.68
CA TYR A 761 -61.88 -23.00 -24.08
C TYR A 761 -61.13 -21.73 -24.47
N MET A 762 -61.79 -20.89 -25.28
CA MET A 762 -61.41 -19.50 -25.55
C MET A 762 -62.60 -18.62 -25.18
N GLN A 763 -62.37 -17.54 -24.45
CA GLN A 763 -63.41 -16.60 -24.02
C GLN A 763 -63.05 -15.17 -24.43
N LEU A 764 -64.01 -14.47 -25.03
CA LEU A 764 -63.91 -13.05 -25.37
C LEU A 764 -65.07 -12.31 -24.71
N VAL A 765 -64.76 -11.35 -23.85
CA VAL A 765 -65.76 -10.57 -23.09
C VAL A 765 -65.49 -9.08 -23.26
N ALA A 766 -66.50 -8.34 -23.69
CA ALA A 766 -66.53 -6.89 -23.58
C ALA A 766 -67.52 -6.52 -22.47
N GLU A 767 -67.02 -6.01 -21.34
CA GLU A 767 -67.86 -5.80 -20.14
C GLU A 767 -68.85 -4.64 -20.27
N THR A 768 -68.52 -3.63 -21.05
CA THR A 768 -69.27 -2.36 -21.08
C THR A 768 -69.94 -2.08 -22.41
N GLN A 769 -69.19 -2.18 -23.53
CA GLN A 769 -69.67 -1.77 -24.84
C GLN A 769 -70.08 -2.97 -25.70
N TYR A 770 -69.27 -3.35 -26.67
CA TYR A 770 -69.60 -4.40 -27.63
C TYR A 770 -68.35 -5.18 -28.05
N PHE A 771 -68.57 -6.40 -28.51
CA PHE A 771 -67.61 -7.19 -29.27
C PHE A 771 -67.99 -7.12 -30.76
N SER A 772 -67.01 -6.96 -31.64
CA SER A 772 -67.23 -6.90 -33.09
C SER A 772 -66.22 -7.76 -33.84
N ALA A 773 -66.70 -8.51 -34.81
CA ALA A 773 -65.90 -9.25 -35.78
C ALA A 773 -66.32 -8.81 -37.17
N THR A 774 -65.37 -8.36 -37.99
CA THR A 774 -65.59 -7.88 -39.35
C THR A 774 -64.53 -8.46 -40.26
N ALA A 775 -64.94 -9.00 -41.41
CA ALA A 775 -64.04 -9.47 -42.47
C ALA A 775 -64.49 -8.94 -43.83
N LYS A 776 -63.56 -8.72 -44.76
CA LYS A 776 -63.88 -8.28 -46.14
C LYS A 776 -64.54 -9.38 -46.97
N THR A 777 -64.16 -10.64 -46.74
CA THR A 777 -64.58 -11.79 -47.54
C THR A 777 -65.62 -12.63 -46.80
N ALA A 778 -65.26 -13.23 -45.68
CA ALA A 778 -66.15 -14.07 -44.90
C ALA A 778 -65.74 -14.13 -43.42
N ILE A 779 -66.73 -14.33 -42.55
CA ILE A 779 -66.54 -14.74 -41.16
C ILE A 779 -67.08 -16.17 -41.04
N GLY A 780 -66.21 -17.11 -40.69
CA GLY A 780 -66.58 -18.51 -40.47
C GLY A 780 -66.75 -18.81 -38.98
N LEU A 781 -67.84 -19.49 -38.62
CA LEU A 781 -68.06 -20.06 -37.29
C LEU A 781 -68.45 -21.53 -37.48
N THR A 782 -67.75 -22.44 -36.81
CA THR A 782 -67.98 -23.88 -36.95
C THR A 782 -67.82 -24.54 -35.58
N ALA A 783 -68.82 -25.33 -35.19
CA ALA A 783 -68.74 -26.26 -34.07
C ALA A 783 -68.84 -27.68 -34.65
N GLU A 784 -67.84 -28.52 -34.39
CA GLU A 784 -67.73 -29.85 -35.03
C GLU A 784 -68.63 -30.91 -34.39
N THR A 785 -68.97 -30.75 -33.11
CA THR A 785 -69.64 -31.79 -32.31
C THR A 785 -71.00 -31.36 -31.77
N GLU A 786 -71.05 -30.32 -30.93
CA GLU A 786 -72.25 -29.98 -30.15
C GLU A 786 -73.15 -28.96 -30.85
N GLY A 787 -72.74 -27.69 -30.95
CA GLY A 787 -73.58 -26.67 -31.56
C GLY A 787 -73.05 -25.24 -31.43
N LEU A 788 -73.70 -24.33 -32.16
CA LEU A 788 -73.45 -22.89 -32.14
C LEU A 788 -74.69 -22.18 -31.58
N ALA A 789 -74.51 -21.27 -30.62
CA ALA A 789 -75.60 -20.53 -29.98
C ALA A 789 -75.39 -19.01 -30.04
N ALA A 790 -76.47 -18.26 -30.28
CA ALA A 790 -76.51 -16.81 -30.20
C ALA A 790 -77.71 -16.38 -29.36
N GLN A 791 -77.46 -15.64 -28.27
CA GLN A 791 -78.51 -15.21 -27.35
C GLN A 791 -78.33 -13.73 -26.99
N ALA A 792 -79.44 -12.99 -26.96
CA ALA A 792 -79.47 -11.60 -26.52
C ALA A 792 -80.73 -11.32 -25.70
N LYS A 793 -80.63 -10.47 -24.68
CA LYS A 793 -81.80 -10.05 -23.87
C LYS A 793 -82.83 -9.23 -24.66
N LYS A 794 -82.38 -8.54 -25.71
CA LYS A 794 -83.24 -7.63 -26.49
C LYS A 794 -83.47 -8.13 -27.91
N ARG A 795 -82.42 -8.21 -28.71
CA ARG A 795 -82.53 -8.43 -30.16
C ARG A 795 -81.33 -9.19 -30.69
N VAL A 796 -81.59 -10.12 -31.61
CA VAL A 796 -80.61 -10.78 -32.47
C VAL A 796 -80.94 -10.37 -33.90
N TYR A 797 -79.97 -9.80 -34.63
CA TYR A 797 -80.14 -9.40 -36.02
C TYR A 797 -79.36 -10.34 -36.93
N VAL A 798 -80.03 -10.86 -37.96
CA VAL A 798 -79.42 -11.62 -39.06
C VAL A 798 -79.94 -11.03 -40.36
N GLN A 799 -79.06 -10.46 -41.18
CA GLN A 799 -79.44 -9.74 -42.39
C GLN A 799 -78.42 -9.97 -43.50
N SER A 800 -78.93 -10.18 -44.72
CA SER A 800 -78.19 -10.02 -45.97
C SER A 800 -78.69 -8.76 -46.69
N GLN A 801 -77.80 -7.96 -47.27
CA GLN A 801 -78.18 -6.71 -47.94
C GLN A 801 -78.53 -6.90 -49.43
N THR A 802 -77.98 -7.94 -50.05
CA THR A 802 -78.07 -8.15 -51.51
C THR A 802 -78.71 -9.47 -51.87
N GLU A 803 -78.29 -10.56 -51.21
CA GLU A 803 -78.74 -11.92 -51.54
C GLU A 803 -79.74 -12.44 -50.50
N HIS A 804 -79.45 -13.56 -49.86
CA HIS A 804 -80.37 -14.27 -48.98
C HIS A 804 -79.71 -14.62 -47.64
N VAL A 805 -80.53 -14.88 -46.63
CA VAL A 805 -80.12 -15.53 -45.38
C VAL A 805 -80.44 -17.02 -45.51
N LEU A 806 -79.41 -17.85 -45.68
CA LEU A 806 -79.59 -19.30 -45.78
C LEU A 806 -79.54 -19.95 -44.38
N ILE A 807 -80.65 -20.56 -43.97
CA ILE A 807 -80.71 -21.43 -42.79
C ILE A 807 -81.06 -22.83 -43.27
N LYS A 808 -80.17 -23.80 -43.05
CA LYS A 808 -80.33 -25.18 -43.47
C LYS A 808 -80.04 -26.13 -42.32
N GLY A 809 -81.03 -26.93 -41.96
CA GLY A 809 -80.89 -28.08 -41.07
C GLY A 809 -80.97 -29.37 -41.86
N LYS A 810 -80.28 -30.43 -41.40
CA LYS A 810 -80.40 -31.77 -42.01
C LYS A 810 -81.74 -32.42 -41.65
N THR A 811 -82.11 -32.36 -40.38
CA THR A 811 -83.30 -33.02 -39.83
C THR A 811 -84.50 -32.06 -39.75
N ALA A 812 -84.28 -30.85 -39.25
CA ALA A 812 -85.30 -29.81 -39.19
C ALA A 812 -84.72 -28.39 -39.12
N VAL A 813 -85.53 -27.40 -39.48
CA VAL A 813 -85.34 -25.98 -39.18
C VAL A 813 -86.57 -25.50 -38.41
N ARG A 814 -86.38 -25.03 -37.17
CA ARG A 814 -87.47 -24.63 -36.28
C ARG A 814 -87.29 -23.19 -35.79
N LEU A 815 -88.35 -22.40 -35.90
CA LEU A 815 -88.45 -21.02 -35.41
C LEU A 815 -89.59 -20.95 -34.40
N GLU A 816 -89.37 -20.31 -33.26
CA GLU A 816 -90.35 -20.21 -32.17
C GLU A 816 -90.51 -18.77 -31.67
N ALA A 817 -91.75 -18.42 -31.32
CA ALA A 817 -92.09 -17.15 -30.67
C ALA A 817 -93.22 -17.38 -29.65
N GLY A 818 -92.86 -17.47 -28.36
CA GLY A 818 -93.81 -17.82 -27.31
C GLY A 818 -94.41 -19.22 -27.54
N GLY A 819 -95.74 -19.32 -27.61
CA GLY A 819 -96.43 -20.57 -27.92
C GLY A 819 -96.57 -20.89 -29.43
N ALA A 820 -96.08 -20.01 -30.32
CA ALA A 820 -96.16 -20.22 -31.76
C ALA A 820 -94.84 -20.77 -32.33
N SER A 821 -94.91 -21.62 -33.35
CA SER A 821 -93.74 -22.19 -34.01
C SER A 821 -93.95 -22.47 -35.51
N LEU A 822 -92.86 -22.34 -36.27
CA LEU A 822 -92.72 -22.82 -37.66
C LEU A 822 -91.62 -23.88 -37.68
N GLU A 823 -91.90 -25.08 -38.18
CA GLU A 823 -90.92 -26.16 -38.29
C GLU A 823 -90.94 -26.76 -39.71
N LEU A 824 -89.78 -26.78 -40.37
CA LEU A 824 -89.53 -27.46 -41.64
C LEU A 824 -88.81 -28.78 -41.34
N ARG A 825 -89.34 -29.91 -41.80
CA ARG A 825 -88.77 -31.25 -41.54
C ARG A 825 -88.12 -31.85 -42.78
N GLU A 826 -87.23 -32.82 -42.57
CA GLU A 826 -86.50 -33.49 -43.66
C GLU A 826 -87.39 -34.28 -44.63
N ASP A 827 -88.59 -34.69 -44.19
CA ASP A 827 -89.60 -35.38 -45.00
C ASP A 827 -90.43 -34.44 -45.89
N GLY A 828 -90.17 -33.14 -45.86
CA GLY A 828 -90.88 -32.11 -46.61
C GLY A 828 -92.07 -31.48 -45.88
N THR A 829 -92.38 -31.93 -44.65
CA THR A 829 -93.48 -31.37 -43.85
C THR A 829 -93.17 -29.94 -43.39
N VAL A 830 -94.13 -29.03 -43.57
CA VAL A 830 -94.12 -27.67 -43.00
C VAL A 830 -95.18 -27.58 -41.90
N LEU A 831 -94.75 -27.50 -40.64
CA LEU A 831 -95.63 -27.43 -39.49
C LEU A 831 -95.74 -25.98 -38.99
N LEU A 832 -96.96 -25.42 -39.06
CA LEU A 832 -97.33 -24.14 -38.47
C LEU A 832 -98.19 -24.40 -37.23
N ASN A 833 -97.73 -24.00 -36.05
CA ASN A 833 -98.45 -24.19 -34.79
C ASN A 833 -98.62 -22.85 -34.07
N GLY A 834 -99.85 -22.53 -33.67
CA GLY A 834 -100.18 -21.33 -32.90
C GLY A 834 -101.68 -21.26 -32.64
N THR A 835 -102.07 -20.48 -31.61
CA THR A 835 -103.50 -20.28 -31.26
C THR A 835 -104.29 -19.67 -32.40
N ILE A 836 -103.65 -18.82 -33.22
CA ILE A 836 -104.19 -18.22 -34.43
C ILE A 836 -103.10 -18.29 -35.50
N VAL A 837 -103.35 -19.01 -36.60
CA VAL A 837 -102.49 -19.06 -37.77
C VAL A 837 -103.14 -18.24 -38.87
N GLN A 838 -102.63 -17.03 -39.12
CA GLN A 838 -103.06 -16.19 -40.24
C GLN A 838 -102.03 -16.30 -41.36
N ILE A 839 -102.45 -16.87 -42.48
CA ILE A 839 -101.69 -16.85 -43.73
C ILE A 839 -102.29 -15.71 -44.56
N VAL A 840 -101.47 -14.71 -44.90
CA VAL A 840 -101.89 -13.53 -45.66
C VAL A 840 -101.00 -13.42 -46.89
N GLY A 841 -101.60 -13.52 -48.08
CA GLY A 841 -100.93 -13.39 -49.37
C GLY A 841 -101.27 -12.04 -49.99
N SER A 842 -100.27 -11.39 -50.57
CA SER A 842 -100.46 -10.11 -51.26
C SER A 842 -101.06 -10.26 -52.66
N THR A 843 -101.15 -11.48 -53.20
CA THR A 843 -101.56 -11.73 -54.59
C THR A 843 -102.43 -12.99 -54.73
N SER A 844 -101.99 -14.13 -54.19
CA SER A 844 -102.83 -15.32 -53.97
C SER A 844 -102.29 -16.11 -52.78
N ILE A 845 -103.16 -16.87 -52.13
CA ILE A 845 -102.76 -17.90 -51.17
C ILE A 845 -103.36 -19.19 -51.72
N ASP A 846 -102.51 -20.16 -52.02
CA ASP A 846 -102.95 -21.50 -52.39
C ASP A 846 -102.48 -22.47 -51.31
N LEU A 847 -103.45 -23.08 -50.62
CA LEU A 847 -103.20 -24.02 -49.52
C LEU A 847 -103.40 -25.48 -49.96
N ASN A 848 -103.72 -25.72 -51.25
CA ASN A 848 -103.86 -27.04 -51.86
C ASN A 848 -103.47 -26.95 -53.34
N PRO A 849 -102.20 -27.22 -53.70
CA PRO A 849 -101.86 -27.40 -55.11
C PRO A 849 -102.54 -28.62 -55.73
#